data_AF-A0A5C9CL36-F1
#
_entry.id   AF-A0A5C9CL36-F1
#
_cell.length_a   1.000
_cell.length_b   1.000
_cell.length_c   1.000
_cell.angle_alpha   90.00
_cell.angle_beta   90.00
_cell.angle_gamma   90.00
#
_symmetry.space_group_name_H-M   'P 1'
#
loop_
_entity.id
_entity.type
_entity.pdbx_description
1 polymer ?
#
loop_
_entity_poly.entity_id
_entity_poly.type
_entity_poly.pdbx_seq_one_letter_code
_entity_poly.pdbx_strand_id
1 'polypeptide(L)'
;MTPTPTPTLPLTTAEALNRDCFCRTLNTERLREQLESDDSLSGMLSDILRTRPNLFSSTVVFISSEMQHQINATVAAIERMATLPGYQVQALSRAQSTAQLDHGPRSVCMGYDFHVSAQGPQLIEINTNAGGLLLNAALARAQEACCDELDWAFPSHERRDTLRQTIFDMFAAEWQLQRGSLPWRSVVIVDEAPAEQYLAPEFELFRQLFAQHGIRAAIADPSELSWQHGQLMHQGQAVDMVYNRLTDFDLTEPASLALRQALEARAVVVTPHPRAHALLADKRNLIALSQDELLLAWGASAADRKLLASSIPTTRLVTPERADELWAQRRQLFFKPVAGFGAKAAYRGDKLTKRVWSEILEGDFVAQALVPPSGRMIEMDGMQTDLKFDLRAYAYGGQVQLLAARMYAGQTTNFRTQGGGFAPVGELRFDAATPDMAAISRMSDQLARRGPDHAGSYQDGPLAFGHRRLSIIDLSAHAHQPMVDAALQLTLVFNGTIYNYRELRSELLAQGYSFFSEGDSEVILKSYHAWGPQCVNRFKGMFAFAIWDQRSSQLFLARDRFGIKPLYLNQTPERLRFASSLPALLAGGGVDTTLDAVALHHHFTLHTVVPAPRTILQGVRKLAPASTLMIDPDGSVTEQVYWTLAATRPETPLTETQWLEATREHLSSSVQRRLLAADVPVGVLLSGGLDSSLLVGLLADQVKDLRTFSIGFEDLGAGAEKADEFEYSDQIAAHFQTRHHKYSIPNTEVMARLPEAVAQMTEPMVSHDVIAFYLL
;
A
#
# COMPACT_ATOMS: atom_id res chain seq x y z
N MET A 1 -0.63 13.57 47.63
CA MET A 1 0.70 13.14 47.14
C MET A 1 0.48 12.47 45.80
N THR A 2 0.71 13.21 44.73
CA THR A 2 0.71 12.71 43.35
C THR A 2 1.89 11.75 43.18
N PRO A 3 1.73 10.59 42.52
CA PRO A 3 2.84 9.71 42.26
C PRO A 3 3.79 10.38 41.28
N THR A 4 5.04 10.51 41.70
CA THR A 4 6.18 10.96 40.91
C THR A 4 6.30 10.08 39.66
N PRO A 5 6.49 10.65 38.45
CA PRO A 5 6.77 9.82 37.28
C PRO A 5 8.10 9.09 37.49
N THR A 6 8.06 7.77 37.35
CA THR A 6 9.20 6.85 37.34
C THR A 6 10.25 7.33 36.33
N PRO A 7 11.55 7.34 36.65
CA PRO A 7 12.58 7.81 35.73
C PRO A 7 12.63 6.90 34.50
N THR A 8 12.45 7.48 33.31
CA THR A 8 12.71 6.84 32.02
C THR A 8 14.16 6.37 32.00
N LEU A 9 14.38 5.06 31.83
CA LEU A 9 15.70 4.48 31.56
C LEU A 9 16.35 5.23 30.38
N PRO A 10 17.66 5.51 30.41
CA PRO A 10 18.35 6.11 29.27
C PRO A 10 18.21 5.15 28.07
N LEU A 11 17.73 5.67 26.94
CA LEU A 11 17.71 4.91 25.69
C LEU A 11 19.12 4.39 25.39
N THR A 12 19.20 3.20 24.79
CA THR A 12 20.45 2.74 24.19
C THR A 12 20.86 3.71 23.08
N THR A 13 22.16 3.82 22.76
CA THR A 13 22.63 4.69 21.67
C THR A 13 21.91 4.42 20.35
N ALA A 14 21.62 3.15 20.03
CA ALA A 14 20.90 2.79 18.81
C ALA A 14 19.44 3.30 18.80
N GLU A 15 18.72 3.19 19.92
CA GLU A 15 17.36 3.73 20.04
C GLU A 15 17.36 5.26 19.97
N ALA A 16 18.32 5.91 20.63
CA ALA A 16 18.50 7.36 20.54
C ALA A 16 18.82 7.79 19.10
N LEU A 17 19.66 7.07 18.36
CA LEU A 17 19.95 7.38 16.96
C LEU A 17 18.72 7.19 16.05
N ASN A 18 17.95 6.12 16.24
CA ASN A 18 16.73 5.89 15.45
C ASN A 18 15.65 6.96 15.73
N ARG A 19 15.55 7.43 16.98
CA ARG A 19 14.53 8.41 17.40
C ARG A 19 14.96 9.87 17.17
N ASP A 20 16.24 10.17 17.42
CA ASP A 20 16.74 11.54 17.57
C ASP A 20 17.78 11.94 16.48
N CYS A 21 18.26 11.03 15.59
CA CYS A 21 19.02 11.42 14.39
C CYS A 21 18.10 11.60 13.18
N PHE A 22 17.89 12.84 12.77
CA PHE A 22 17.06 13.19 11.62
C PHE A 22 17.82 13.20 10.28
N CYS A 23 19.14 12.99 10.36
CA CYS A 23 20.08 12.91 9.25
C CYS A 23 19.63 11.96 8.11
N ARG A 24 19.65 12.44 6.85
CA ARG A 24 19.74 11.53 5.68
C ARG A 24 21.02 10.72 5.83
N THR A 25 20.90 9.42 6.06
CA THR A 25 22.04 8.62 6.49
C THR A 25 22.92 8.15 5.33
N LEU A 26 22.40 8.12 4.11
CA LEU A 26 23.13 7.76 2.90
C LEU A 26 22.88 8.80 1.81
N ASN A 27 23.90 9.10 1.00
CA ASN A 27 23.73 9.87 -0.22
C ASN A 27 23.02 9.00 -1.28
N THR A 28 21.84 9.42 -1.73
CA THR A 28 21.02 8.66 -2.68
C THR A 28 21.70 8.45 -4.03
N GLU A 29 22.43 9.45 -4.54
CA GLU A 29 23.13 9.35 -5.83
C GLU A 29 24.30 8.37 -5.72
N ARG A 30 25.13 8.51 -4.68
CA ARG A 30 26.24 7.57 -4.43
C ARG A 30 25.73 6.15 -4.17
N LEU A 31 24.66 5.98 -3.40
CA LEU A 31 24.04 4.66 -3.18
C LEU A 31 23.57 4.04 -4.51
N ARG A 32 22.99 4.84 -5.39
CA ARG A 32 22.55 4.40 -6.71
C ARG A 32 23.73 3.99 -7.58
N GLU A 33 24.78 4.81 -7.66
CA GLU A 33 26.01 4.48 -8.41
C GLU A 33 26.63 3.17 -7.92
N GLN A 34 26.65 2.95 -6.60
CA GLN A 34 27.16 1.71 -6.02
C GLN A 34 26.28 0.50 -6.37
N LEU A 35 24.95 0.65 -6.36
CA LEU A 35 24.05 -0.41 -6.83
C LEU A 35 24.22 -0.67 -8.34
N GLU A 36 24.48 0.36 -9.15
CA GLU A 36 24.74 0.25 -10.60
C GLU A 36 26.05 -0.48 -10.88
N SER A 37 27.02 -0.40 -9.97
CA SER A 37 28.30 -1.13 -10.07
C SER A 37 28.21 -2.61 -9.69
N ASP A 38 27.09 -3.08 -9.11
CA ASP A 38 26.91 -4.49 -8.82
C ASP A 38 26.60 -5.26 -10.11
N ASP A 39 27.56 -6.06 -10.58
CA ASP A 39 27.45 -6.89 -11.80
C ASP A 39 26.17 -7.73 -11.84
N SER A 40 25.65 -8.15 -10.68
CA SER A 40 24.43 -8.95 -10.63
C SER A 40 23.15 -8.16 -10.86
N LEU A 41 23.19 -6.84 -10.71
CA LEU A 41 22.09 -5.94 -11.02
C LEU A 41 22.23 -5.30 -12.41
N SER A 42 23.32 -5.59 -13.12
CA SER A 42 23.61 -5.06 -14.45
C SER A 42 22.47 -5.35 -15.42
N GLY A 43 21.98 -4.30 -16.09
CA GLY A 43 20.84 -4.36 -17.01
C GLY A 43 19.46 -4.49 -16.34
N MET A 44 19.37 -4.71 -15.02
CA MET A 44 18.10 -4.82 -14.28
C MET A 44 17.81 -3.61 -13.40
N LEU A 45 18.83 -2.96 -12.83
CA LEU A 45 18.62 -1.94 -11.81
C LEU A 45 17.75 -0.77 -12.29
N SER A 46 17.94 -0.32 -13.53
CA SER A 46 17.10 0.74 -14.10
C SER A 46 15.63 0.33 -14.17
N ASP A 47 15.34 -0.93 -14.47
CA ASP A 47 13.98 -1.46 -14.50
C ASP A 47 13.41 -1.61 -13.08
N ILE A 48 14.22 -2.11 -12.16
CA ILE A 48 13.87 -2.26 -10.73
C ILE A 48 13.51 -0.90 -10.13
N LEU A 49 14.37 0.11 -10.26
CA LEU A 49 14.12 1.44 -9.69
C LEU A 49 12.93 2.15 -10.35
N ARG A 50 12.67 1.86 -11.63
CA ARG A 50 11.53 2.40 -12.38
C ARG A 50 10.20 1.78 -11.96
N THR A 51 10.16 0.46 -11.76
CA THR A 51 8.94 -0.29 -11.43
C THR A 51 8.69 -0.40 -9.92
N ARG A 52 9.75 -0.30 -9.11
CA ARG A 52 9.76 -0.50 -7.66
C ARG A 52 10.63 0.57 -6.97
N PRO A 53 10.28 1.86 -7.07
CA PRO A 53 11.13 2.98 -6.61
C PRO A 53 11.45 2.96 -5.11
N ASN A 54 10.63 2.27 -4.31
CA ASN A 54 10.81 2.15 -2.86
C ASN A 54 11.46 0.82 -2.43
N LEU A 55 11.97 0.01 -3.37
CA LEU A 55 12.56 -1.30 -3.05
C LEU A 55 13.85 -1.16 -2.22
N PHE A 56 14.64 -0.13 -2.49
CA PHE A 56 15.85 0.20 -1.74
C PHE A 56 15.65 1.51 -0.98
N SER A 57 15.99 1.52 0.31
CA SER A 57 15.95 2.75 1.10
C SER A 57 17.32 3.40 1.21
N SER A 58 17.35 4.73 1.13
CA SER A 58 18.51 5.57 1.43
C SER A 58 18.66 5.89 2.93
N THR A 59 17.87 5.22 3.78
CA THR A 59 17.94 5.36 5.25
C THR A 59 18.42 4.05 5.87
N VAL A 60 19.23 4.15 6.92
CA VAL A 60 19.61 3.01 7.76
C VAL A 60 18.86 3.00 9.09
N VAL A 61 18.70 1.80 9.64
CA VAL A 61 18.21 1.56 10.99
C VAL A 61 19.38 1.12 11.86
N PHE A 62 19.45 1.66 13.07
CA PHE A 62 20.51 1.34 14.03
C PHE A 62 20.06 0.23 14.98
N ILE A 63 20.94 -0.72 15.24
CA ILE A 63 20.75 -1.76 16.27
C ILE A 63 22.01 -1.87 17.12
N SER A 64 21.88 -2.20 18.39
CA SER A 64 23.05 -2.47 19.24
C SER A 64 23.61 -3.88 18.96
N SER A 65 24.89 -4.08 19.26
CA SER A 65 25.53 -5.41 19.20
C SER A 65 24.85 -6.41 20.15
N GLU A 66 24.33 -5.95 21.29
CA GLU A 66 23.53 -6.74 22.22
C GLU A 66 22.22 -7.23 21.57
N MET A 67 21.49 -6.34 20.89
CA MET A 67 20.28 -6.71 20.14
C MET A 67 20.59 -7.72 19.04
N GLN A 68 21.68 -7.52 18.30
CA GLN A 68 22.13 -8.47 17.27
C GLN A 68 22.47 -9.85 17.87
N HIS A 69 23.21 -9.89 18.98
CA HIS A 69 23.51 -11.15 19.66
C HIS A 69 22.24 -11.85 20.17
N GLN A 70 21.27 -11.12 20.71
CA GLN A 70 20.01 -11.69 21.15
C GLN A 70 19.19 -12.26 19.99
N ILE A 71 19.13 -11.59 18.84
CA ILE A 71 18.47 -12.10 17.62
C ILE A 71 19.14 -13.42 17.19
N ASN A 72 20.48 -13.43 17.07
CA ASN A 72 21.22 -14.63 16.67
C ASN A 72 20.99 -15.81 17.62
N ALA A 73 21.05 -15.55 18.94
CA ALA A 73 20.81 -16.57 19.95
C ALA A 73 19.37 -17.08 19.92
N THR A 74 18.39 -16.20 19.69
CA THR A 74 16.96 -16.56 19.61
C THR A 74 16.70 -17.47 18.42
N VAL A 75 17.22 -17.13 17.23
CA VAL A 75 17.12 -17.97 16.01
C VAL A 75 17.73 -19.35 16.26
N ALA A 76 18.95 -19.41 16.82
CA ALA A 76 19.61 -20.67 17.13
C ALA A 76 18.84 -21.51 18.17
N ALA A 77 18.20 -20.86 19.16
CA ALA A 77 17.40 -21.55 20.17
C ALA A 77 16.13 -22.16 19.56
N ILE A 78 15.43 -21.45 18.69
CA ILE A 78 14.22 -21.97 18.00
C ILE A 78 14.57 -23.20 17.16
N GLU A 79 15.69 -23.15 16.44
CA GLU A 79 16.16 -24.28 15.64
C GLU A 79 16.54 -25.48 16.50
N ARG A 80 17.12 -25.28 17.69
CA ARG A 80 17.29 -26.36 18.67
C ARG A 80 15.94 -26.91 19.15
N MET A 81 14.95 -26.06 19.43
CA MET A 81 13.61 -26.51 19.86
C MET A 81 12.95 -27.39 18.79
N ALA A 82 13.09 -27.03 17.52
CA ALA A 82 12.57 -27.80 16.40
C ALA A 82 13.15 -29.22 16.27
N THR A 83 14.27 -29.52 16.94
CA THR A 83 14.88 -30.86 16.99
C THR A 83 14.37 -31.73 18.14
N LEU A 84 13.67 -31.15 19.13
CA LEU A 84 13.18 -31.90 20.28
C LEU A 84 12.05 -32.84 19.88
N PRO A 85 12.08 -34.14 20.27
CA PRO A 85 11.05 -35.10 19.88
C PRO A 85 9.63 -34.67 20.25
N GLY A 86 9.44 -34.12 21.46
CA GLY A 86 8.14 -33.65 21.92
C GLY A 86 7.61 -32.47 21.10
N TYR A 87 8.49 -31.54 20.71
CA TYR A 87 8.15 -30.43 19.83
C TYR A 87 7.74 -30.94 18.45
N GLN A 88 8.53 -31.84 17.85
CA GLN A 88 8.24 -32.38 16.52
C GLN A 88 6.92 -33.13 16.49
N VAL A 89 6.62 -33.95 17.51
CA VAL A 89 5.33 -34.63 17.61
C VAL A 89 4.18 -33.63 17.61
N GLN A 90 4.26 -32.56 18.41
CA GLN A 90 3.20 -31.54 18.47
C GLN A 90 3.08 -30.72 17.18
N ALA A 91 4.20 -30.31 16.59
CA ALA A 91 4.20 -29.48 15.39
C ALA A 91 3.73 -30.27 14.15
N LEU A 92 4.12 -31.54 14.04
CA LEU A 92 3.77 -32.39 12.90
C LEU A 92 2.40 -33.05 13.03
N SER A 93 1.82 -33.18 14.23
CA SER A 93 0.49 -33.80 14.40
C SER A 93 -0.64 -33.09 13.66
N ARG A 94 -0.40 -31.83 13.24
CA ARG A 94 -1.35 -30.97 12.51
C ARG A 94 -0.91 -30.66 11.07
N ALA A 95 0.19 -31.27 10.61
CA ALA A 95 0.77 -31.02 9.29
C ALA A 95 0.28 -32.03 8.26
N GLN A 96 0.24 -31.63 6.98
CA GLN A 96 -0.15 -32.52 5.88
C GLN A 96 0.86 -33.65 5.66
N SER A 97 0.48 -34.68 4.89
CA SER A 97 1.33 -35.84 4.61
C SER A 97 2.69 -35.47 4.02
N THR A 98 2.75 -34.42 3.21
CA THR A 98 3.96 -33.87 2.58
C THR A 98 4.99 -33.35 3.59
N ALA A 99 4.55 -32.93 4.78
CA ALA A 99 5.41 -32.47 5.87
C ALA A 99 5.84 -33.59 6.84
N GLN A 100 5.20 -34.76 6.78
CA GLN A 100 5.50 -35.88 7.69
C GLN A 100 6.85 -36.53 7.40
N LEU A 101 7.26 -36.51 6.12
CA LEU A 101 8.51 -37.12 5.67
C LEU A 101 9.69 -36.17 5.90
N ASP A 102 10.73 -36.70 6.54
CA ASP A 102 12.02 -36.02 6.61
C ASP A 102 12.81 -36.34 5.33
N HIS A 103 13.15 -35.31 4.56
CA HIS A 103 13.89 -35.43 3.32
C HIS A 103 15.40 -35.19 3.48
N GLY A 104 15.85 -34.63 4.62
CA GLY A 104 17.25 -34.30 4.90
C GLY A 104 17.62 -32.80 4.83
N PRO A 105 17.21 -32.04 3.79
CA PRO A 105 17.49 -30.61 3.70
C PRO A 105 16.94 -29.81 4.91
N ARG A 106 17.51 -28.64 5.18
CA ARG A 106 17.17 -27.78 6.34
C ARG A 106 16.23 -26.64 6.00
N SER A 107 16.01 -26.36 4.72
CA SER A 107 15.37 -25.17 4.16
C SER A 107 16.24 -23.91 4.19
N VAL A 108 16.53 -23.39 3.00
CA VAL A 108 17.22 -22.10 2.79
C VAL A 108 16.26 -20.92 2.97
N CYS A 109 16.82 -19.71 3.10
CA CYS A 109 16.05 -18.46 3.09
C CYS A 109 14.94 -18.38 4.16
N MET A 110 15.18 -18.96 5.35
CA MET A 110 14.30 -18.77 6.50
C MET A 110 14.36 -17.31 6.96
N GLY A 111 13.22 -16.69 7.26
CA GLY A 111 13.14 -15.31 7.75
C GLY A 111 12.50 -15.24 9.13
N TYR A 112 13.16 -14.58 10.06
CA TYR A 112 12.66 -14.34 11.42
C TYR A 112 12.47 -12.85 11.62
N ASP A 113 11.23 -12.42 11.83
CA ASP A 113 10.87 -11.01 11.90
C ASP A 113 10.74 -10.55 13.35
N PHE A 114 11.36 -9.43 13.68
CA PHE A 114 11.42 -8.87 15.02
C PHE A 114 10.95 -7.42 15.05
N HIS A 115 10.21 -7.05 16.09
CA HIS A 115 10.14 -5.66 16.52
C HIS A 115 11.19 -5.42 17.61
N VAL A 116 11.76 -4.23 17.63
CA VAL A 116 12.71 -3.77 18.66
C VAL A 116 11.99 -2.84 19.63
N SER A 117 12.24 -3.07 20.92
CA SER A 117 11.71 -2.26 22.03
C SER A 117 12.80 -2.05 23.09
N ALA A 118 12.51 -1.24 24.10
CA ALA A 118 13.36 -1.08 25.28
C ALA A 118 13.61 -2.40 26.04
N GLN A 119 12.78 -3.44 25.81
CA GLN A 119 12.95 -4.78 26.38
C GLN A 119 13.82 -5.70 25.49
N GLY A 120 14.36 -5.17 24.39
CA GLY A 120 15.10 -5.91 23.37
C GLY A 120 14.22 -6.36 22.19
N PRO A 121 14.80 -7.10 21.24
CA PRO A 121 14.12 -7.66 20.07
C PRO A 121 13.08 -8.72 20.47
N GLN A 122 11.88 -8.61 19.92
CA GLN A 122 10.75 -9.51 20.12
C GLN A 122 10.33 -10.13 18.79
N LEU A 123 10.34 -11.45 18.69
CA LEU A 123 9.97 -12.20 17.49
C LEU A 123 8.46 -12.12 17.24
N ILE A 124 8.08 -11.60 16.08
CA ILE A 124 6.69 -11.46 15.65
C ILE A 124 6.28 -12.49 14.62
N GLU A 125 7.18 -12.99 13.77
CA GLU A 125 6.82 -13.94 12.70
C GLU A 125 8.04 -14.75 12.24
N ILE A 126 7.79 -15.98 11.77
CA ILE A 126 8.78 -16.84 11.10
C ILE A 126 8.22 -17.18 9.71
N ASN A 127 9.05 -17.06 8.68
CA ASN A 127 8.69 -17.29 7.28
C ASN A 127 9.64 -18.32 6.67
N THR A 128 9.11 -19.31 5.95
CA THR A 128 9.92 -20.33 5.28
C THR A 128 10.50 -19.88 3.95
N ASN A 129 9.78 -19.07 3.17
CA ASN A 129 10.17 -18.56 1.86
C ASN A 129 10.46 -17.05 1.91
N ALA A 130 11.31 -16.61 2.86
CA ALA A 130 11.55 -15.17 3.01
C ALA A 130 12.18 -14.61 1.72
N GLY A 131 11.53 -13.62 1.11
CA GLY A 131 12.08 -12.88 -0.03
C GLY A 131 12.94 -11.70 0.41
N GLY A 132 13.73 -11.18 -0.52
CA GLY A 132 14.60 -10.01 -0.40
C GLY A 132 16.04 -10.28 0.02
N LEU A 133 16.49 -11.53 0.16
CA LEU A 133 17.84 -11.87 0.62
C LEU A 133 18.94 -11.35 -0.31
N LEU A 134 18.90 -11.67 -1.61
CA LEU A 134 19.94 -11.23 -2.55
C LEU A 134 19.86 -9.72 -2.84
N LEU A 135 18.65 -9.15 -2.81
CA LEU A 135 18.45 -7.70 -2.91
C LEU A 135 19.06 -6.98 -1.71
N ASN A 136 18.82 -7.45 -0.49
CA ASN A 136 19.42 -6.86 0.71
C ASN A 136 20.93 -7.09 0.78
N ALA A 137 21.45 -8.19 0.21
CA ALA A 137 22.90 -8.40 0.08
C ALA A 137 23.53 -7.33 -0.83
N ALA A 138 22.92 -7.04 -1.99
CA ALA A 138 23.36 -5.97 -2.87
C ALA A 138 23.24 -4.59 -2.20
N LEU A 139 22.14 -4.32 -1.49
CA LEU A 139 21.96 -3.08 -0.73
C LEU A 139 23.05 -2.92 0.34
N ALA A 140 23.32 -3.96 1.13
CA ALA A 140 24.32 -3.90 2.19
C ALA A 140 25.72 -3.55 1.66
N ARG A 141 26.11 -4.10 0.50
CA ARG A 141 27.38 -3.77 -0.18
C ARG A 141 27.39 -2.32 -0.66
N ALA A 142 26.30 -1.86 -1.26
CA ALA A 142 26.20 -0.49 -1.76
C ALA A 142 26.20 0.56 -0.63
N GLN A 143 25.62 0.23 0.53
CA GLN A 143 25.60 1.11 1.71
C GLN A 143 27.00 1.32 2.30
N GLU A 144 27.82 0.27 2.34
CA GLU A 144 29.21 0.31 2.81
C GLU A 144 30.06 1.23 1.93
N ALA A 145 29.99 1.05 0.62
CA ALA A 145 30.71 1.90 -0.34
C ALA A 145 30.18 3.34 -0.42
N CYS A 146 29.00 3.62 0.14
CA CYS A 146 28.41 4.97 0.18
C CYS A 146 28.92 5.81 1.36
N CYS A 147 29.42 5.19 2.43
CA CYS A 147 29.71 5.87 3.70
C CYS A 147 31.07 5.52 4.30
N ASP A 148 32.15 6.01 3.67
CA ASP A 148 33.53 5.86 4.16
C ASP A 148 33.71 6.40 5.59
N GLU A 149 32.94 7.43 6.00
CA GLU A 149 33.03 8.02 7.34
C GLU A 149 32.35 7.18 8.45
N LEU A 150 31.55 6.17 8.08
CA LEU A 150 30.83 5.27 9.00
C LEU A 150 31.42 3.85 9.01
N ASP A 151 32.62 3.65 8.47
CA ASP A 151 33.29 2.34 8.39
C ASP A 151 33.39 1.65 9.78
N TRP A 152 33.59 2.43 10.85
CA TRP A 152 33.58 1.95 12.23
C TRP A 152 32.24 1.36 12.72
N ALA A 153 31.13 1.74 12.08
CA ALA A 153 29.78 1.29 12.42
C ALA A 153 29.33 0.05 11.62
N PHE A 154 30.10 -0.39 10.62
CA PHE A 154 29.84 -1.59 9.84
C PHE A 154 30.79 -2.73 10.28
N PRO A 155 30.35 -3.65 11.16
CA PRO A 155 31.20 -4.77 11.56
C PRO A 155 31.48 -5.73 10.39
N SER A 156 32.78 -5.83 10.06
CA SER A 156 33.49 -6.74 9.14
C SER A 156 33.12 -6.68 7.64
N HIS A 157 33.91 -5.88 6.89
CA HIS A 157 34.02 -5.86 5.42
C HIS A 157 34.10 -7.29 4.80
N GLU A 158 34.83 -8.22 5.44
CA GLU A 158 35.07 -9.58 4.90
C GLU A 158 33.81 -10.44 4.74
N ARG A 159 32.76 -10.25 5.55
CA ARG A 159 31.59 -11.16 5.57
C ARG A 159 30.55 -10.85 4.49
N ARG A 160 30.54 -9.62 3.94
CA ARG A 160 29.50 -9.14 3.01
C ARG A 160 29.83 -9.41 1.55
N ASP A 161 31.10 -9.30 1.16
CA ASP A 161 31.53 -9.68 -0.20
C ASP A 161 31.41 -11.19 -0.45
N THR A 162 31.54 -12.01 0.60
CA THR A 162 31.36 -13.46 0.51
C THR A 162 29.90 -13.90 0.61
N LEU A 163 28.95 -13.01 0.89
CA LEU A 163 27.57 -13.40 1.21
C LEU A 163 26.88 -14.11 0.04
N ARG A 164 27.16 -13.74 -1.21
CA ARG A 164 26.65 -14.45 -2.39
C ARG A 164 27.15 -15.90 -2.43
N GLN A 165 28.43 -16.11 -2.13
CA GLN A 165 29.01 -17.44 -2.05
C GLN A 165 28.38 -18.23 -0.89
N THR A 166 28.25 -17.61 0.29
CA THR A 166 27.58 -18.22 1.43
C THR A 166 26.14 -18.64 1.09
N ILE A 167 25.39 -17.80 0.38
CA ILE A 167 24.03 -18.12 -0.07
C ILE A 167 24.07 -19.31 -1.03
N PHE A 168 24.95 -19.34 -2.02
CA PHE A 168 25.10 -20.51 -2.91
C PHE A 168 25.45 -21.78 -2.12
N ASP A 169 26.38 -21.70 -1.19
CA ASP A 169 26.83 -22.80 -0.35
C ASP A 169 25.68 -23.37 0.50
N MET A 170 24.71 -22.55 0.90
CA MET A 170 23.48 -23.03 1.55
C MET A 170 22.70 -23.98 0.65
N PHE A 171 22.48 -23.63 -0.63
CA PHE A 171 21.79 -24.52 -1.58
C PHE A 171 22.62 -25.77 -1.88
N ALA A 172 23.95 -25.62 -2.04
CA ALA A 172 24.84 -26.76 -2.22
C ALA A 172 24.79 -27.71 -1.01
N ALA A 173 24.68 -27.18 0.21
CA ALA A 173 24.50 -27.96 1.42
C ALA A 173 23.16 -28.72 1.45
N GLU A 174 22.05 -28.11 1.02
CA GLU A 174 20.76 -28.83 0.86
C GLU A 174 20.88 -30.01 -0.11
N TRP A 175 21.56 -29.79 -1.23
CA TRP A 175 21.85 -30.86 -2.19
C TRP A 175 22.68 -31.97 -1.55
N GLN A 176 23.80 -31.62 -0.91
CA GLN A 176 24.69 -32.56 -0.24
C GLN A 176 23.95 -33.39 0.83
N LEU A 177 23.05 -32.76 1.61
CA LEU A 177 22.27 -33.42 2.65
C LEU A 177 21.34 -34.51 2.11
N GLN A 178 20.74 -34.30 0.94
CA GLN A 178 19.80 -35.25 0.35
C GLN A 178 20.44 -36.21 -0.66
N ARG A 179 21.52 -35.80 -1.35
CA ARG A 179 22.11 -36.50 -2.50
C ARG A 179 23.57 -36.87 -2.34
N GLY A 180 24.23 -36.46 -1.25
CA GLY A 180 25.65 -36.71 -1.03
C GLY A 180 26.52 -36.10 -2.12
N SER A 181 27.38 -36.92 -2.73
CA SER A 181 28.34 -36.47 -3.76
C SER A 181 27.82 -36.59 -5.19
N LEU A 182 26.51 -36.82 -5.41
CA LEU A 182 25.93 -36.83 -6.75
C LEU A 182 26.04 -35.43 -7.40
N PRO A 183 26.14 -35.33 -8.73
CA PRO A 183 26.24 -34.03 -9.40
C PRO A 183 24.91 -33.26 -9.34
N TRP A 184 24.95 -32.02 -8.86
CA TRP A 184 23.86 -31.05 -8.98
C TRP A 184 23.97 -30.34 -10.33
N ARG A 185 22.96 -30.45 -11.20
CA ARG A 185 23.01 -29.93 -12.57
C ARG A 185 21.93 -28.90 -12.86
N SER A 186 20.79 -28.95 -12.18
CA SER A 186 19.68 -28.02 -12.44
C SER A 186 18.94 -27.55 -11.20
N VAL A 187 18.35 -26.36 -11.33
CA VAL A 187 17.44 -25.80 -10.33
C VAL A 187 16.30 -25.04 -11.02
N VAL A 188 15.09 -25.17 -10.52
CA VAL A 188 13.95 -24.34 -10.96
C VAL A 188 13.43 -23.54 -9.77
N ILE A 189 13.30 -22.23 -9.96
CA ILE A 189 12.72 -21.30 -9.01
C ILE A 189 11.23 -21.26 -9.30
N VAL A 190 10.40 -21.70 -8.34
CA VAL A 190 8.97 -21.94 -8.58
C VAL A 190 8.13 -21.01 -7.72
N ASP A 191 7.33 -20.15 -8.37
CA ASP A 191 6.34 -19.26 -7.73
C ASP A 191 5.08 -19.19 -8.60
N GLU A 192 3.94 -18.76 -8.05
CA GLU A 192 2.73 -18.53 -8.84
C GLU A 192 2.88 -17.23 -9.64
N ALA A 193 2.63 -17.27 -10.95
CA ALA A 193 2.77 -16.12 -11.86
C ALA A 193 4.08 -15.32 -11.60
N PRO A 194 5.26 -15.93 -11.71
CA PRO A 194 6.51 -15.41 -11.14
C PRO A 194 6.93 -14.04 -11.68
N ALA A 195 6.54 -13.71 -12.92
CA ALA A 195 6.83 -12.40 -13.53
C ALA A 195 6.00 -11.25 -12.92
N GLU A 196 4.84 -11.55 -12.35
CA GLU A 196 3.92 -10.56 -11.75
C GLU A 196 4.27 -10.25 -10.29
N GLN A 197 5.15 -11.05 -9.68
CA GLN A 197 5.52 -10.90 -8.28
C GLN A 197 6.31 -9.59 -8.04
N TYR A 198 6.01 -8.93 -6.91
CA TYR A 198 6.73 -7.70 -6.52
C TYR A 198 8.25 -7.96 -6.36
N LEU A 199 8.64 -9.14 -5.91
CA LEU A 199 10.04 -9.55 -5.76
C LEU A 199 10.59 -10.34 -6.95
N ALA A 200 9.93 -10.31 -8.13
CA ALA A 200 10.42 -10.97 -9.34
C ALA A 200 11.92 -10.70 -9.68
N PRO A 201 12.48 -9.49 -9.45
CA PRO A 201 13.91 -9.26 -9.67
C PRO A 201 14.84 -10.16 -8.85
N GLU A 202 14.39 -10.59 -7.66
CA GLU A 202 15.18 -11.52 -6.85
C GLU A 202 15.26 -12.91 -7.47
N PHE A 203 14.21 -13.38 -8.15
CA PHE A 203 14.24 -14.68 -8.83
C PHE A 203 15.30 -14.69 -9.92
N GLU A 204 15.45 -13.58 -10.64
CA GLU A 204 16.48 -13.41 -11.64
C GLU A 204 17.89 -13.35 -11.02
N LEU A 205 18.05 -12.69 -9.86
CA LEU A 205 19.32 -12.71 -9.11
C LEU A 205 19.74 -14.14 -8.70
N PHE A 206 18.80 -14.95 -8.23
CA PHE A 206 19.07 -16.36 -7.92
C PHE A 206 19.38 -17.16 -9.18
N ARG A 207 18.63 -16.95 -10.27
CA ARG A 207 18.88 -17.63 -11.56
C ARG A 207 20.31 -17.35 -12.05
N GLN A 208 20.76 -16.10 -11.95
CA GLN A 208 22.13 -15.70 -12.30
C GLN A 208 23.16 -16.30 -11.34
N LEU A 209 22.92 -16.29 -10.03
CA LEU A 209 23.81 -16.89 -9.03
C LEU A 209 24.09 -18.37 -9.34
N PHE A 210 23.05 -19.13 -9.66
CA PHE A 210 23.19 -20.55 -10.02
C PHE A 210 23.90 -20.73 -11.37
N ALA A 211 23.55 -19.93 -12.38
CA ALA A 211 24.20 -19.98 -13.68
C ALA A 211 25.71 -19.67 -13.61
N GLN A 212 26.12 -18.72 -12.76
CA GLN A 212 27.53 -18.39 -12.50
C GLN A 212 28.31 -19.57 -11.92
N HIS A 213 27.64 -20.48 -11.21
CA HIS A 213 28.23 -21.71 -10.66
C HIS A 213 28.05 -22.92 -11.58
N GLY A 214 27.67 -22.72 -12.84
CA GLY A 214 27.50 -23.80 -13.81
C GLY A 214 26.24 -24.66 -13.62
N ILE A 215 25.29 -24.21 -12.79
CA ILE A 215 24.00 -24.87 -12.58
C ILE A 215 22.97 -24.30 -13.56
N ARG A 216 22.27 -25.17 -14.31
CA ARG A 216 21.19 -24.75 -15.19
C ARG A 216 19.99 -24.27 -14.36
N ALA A 217 19.69 -22.97 -14.41
CA ALA A 217 18.60 -22.37 -13.64
C ALA A 217 17.47 -21.83 -14.53
N ALA A 218 16.23 -22.03 -14.08
CA ALA A 218 15.02 -21.47 -14.70
C ALA A 218 14.06 -20.92 -13.63
N ILE A 219 13.13 -20.07 -14.06
CA ILE A 219 12.02 -19.55 -13.25
C ILE A 219 10.75 -20.05 -13.91
N ALA A 220 9.80 -20.60 -13.14
CA ALA A 220 8.60 -21.23 -13.68
C ALA A 220 7.40 -21.11 -12.74
N ASP A 221 6.21 -21.07 -13.32
CA ASP A 221 4.95 -21.34 -12.61
C ASP A 221 4.86 -22.85 -12.28
N PRO A 222 4.30 -23.26 -11.12
CA PRO A 222 4.14 -24.68 -10.78
C PRO A 222 3.39 -25.48 -11.86
N SER A 223 2.46 -24.87 -12.59
CA SER A 223 1.73 -25.51 -13.69
C SER A 223 2.60 -25.86 -14.91
N GLU A 224 3.80 -25.29 -15.02
CA GLU A 224 4.78 -25.62 -16.07
C GLU A 224 5.60 -26.88 -15.76
N LEU A 225 5.48 -27.41 -14.54
CA LEU A 225 6.14 -28.63 -14.11
C LEU A 225 5.33 -29.87 -14.48
N SER A 226 6.02 -30.94 -14.86
CA SER A 226 5.39 -32.23 -15.13
C SER A 226 6.14 -33.38 -14.47
N TRP A 227 5.40 -34.41 -14.06
CA TRP A 227 5.96 -35.63 -13.46
C TRP A 227 5.89 -36.77 -14.48
N GLN A 228 7.04 -37.21 -14.99
CA GLN A 228 7.11 -38.24 -16.04
C GLN A 228 8.31 -39.15 -15.81
N HIS A 229 8.14 -40.46 -16.05
CA HIS A 229 9.21 -41.47 -15.93
C HIS A 229 9.97 -41.45 -14.58
N GLY A 230 9.30 -41.07 -13.48
CA GLY A 230 9.92 -41.00 -12.16
C GLY A 230 10.81 -39.76 -11.94
N GLN A 231 10.71 -38.75 -12.80
CA GLN A 231 11.47 -37.50 -12.72
C GLN A 231 10.55 -36.28 -12.81
N LEU A 232 10.92 -35.21 -12.11
CA LEU A 232 10.31 -33.89 -12.29
C LEU A 232 10.92 -33.23 -13.53
N MET A 233 10.07 -32.70 -14.40
CA MET A 233 10.46 -32.15 -15.69
C MET A 233 9.99 -30.70 -15.82
N HIS A 234 10.83 -29.85 -16.42
CA HIS A 234 10.49 -28.50 -16.85
C HIS A 234 11.02 -28.32 -18.28
N GLN A 235 10.14 -27.93 -19.21
CA GLN A 235 10.47 -27.76 -20.64
C GLN A 235 11.26 -28.94 -21.24
N GLY A 236 10.84 -30.17 -20.91
CA GLY A 236 11.46 -31.40 -21.42
C GLY A 236 12.80 -31.79 -20.78
N GLN A 237 13.25 -31.09 -19.74
CA GLN A 237 14.50 -31.37 -19.03
C GLN A 237 14.26 -31.75 -17.57
N ALA A 238 15.04 -32.70 -17.04
CA ALA A 238 14.94 -33.13 -15.65
C ALA A 238 15.36 -32.01 -14.67
N VAL A 239 14.65 -31.93 -13.55
CA VAL A 239 14.86 -30.94 -12.48
C VAL A 239 15.44 -31.64 -11.26
N ASP A 240 16.66 -31.25 -10.88
CA ASP A 240 17.37 -31.83 -9.73
C ASP A 240 16.90 -31.18 -8.41
N MET A 241 16.74 -29.85 -8.41
CA MET A 241 16.32 -29.05 -7.26
C MET A 241 15.21 -28.06 -7.62
N VAL A 242 14.31 -27.81 -6.67
CA VAL A 242 13.33 -26.72 -6.72
C VAL A 242 13.61 -25.74 -5.59
N TYR A 243 13.88 -24.48 -5.96
CA TYR A 243 13.82 -23.37 -5.03
C TYR A 243 12.35 -22.92 -4.92
N ASN A 244 11.70 -23.36 -3.85
CA ASN A 244 10.27 -23.20 -3.65
C ASN A 244 9.94 -21.79 -3.13
N ARG A 245 9.20 -21.01 -3.92
CA ARG A 245 8.73 -19.67 -3.54
C ARG A 245 7.23 -19.62 -3.29
N LEU A 246 6.50 -20.72 -3.56
CA LEU A 246 5.05 -20.83 -3.39
C LEU A 246 4.58 -20.50 -1.97
N THR A 247 3.39 -19.92 -1.87
CA THR A 247 2.63 -19.78 -0.61
C THR A 247 1.79 -21.02 -0.28
N ASP A 248 1.61 -21.94 -1.23
CA ASP A 248 1.10 -23.30 -0.99
C ASP A 248 2.19 -24.16 -0.33
N PHE A 249 2.43 -23.91 0.95
CA PHE A 249 3.55 -24.52 1.70
C PHE A 249 3.46 -26.05 1.80
N ASP A 250 2.25 -26.60 1.74
CA ASP A 250 2.00 -28.04 1.82
C ASP A 250 1.94 -28.72 0.43
N LEU A 251 2.05 -27.96 -0.66
CA LEU A 251 1.94 -28.43 -2.05
C LEU A 251 0.58 -29.12 -2.32
N THR A 252 -0.48 -28.52 -1.81
CA THR A 252 -1.85 -29.03 -1.87
C THR A 252 -2.59 -28.66 -3.15
N GLU A 253 -2.24 -27.52 -3.75
CA GLU A 253 -2.92 -26.99 -4.93
C GLU A 253 -2.76 -27.90 -6.16
N PRO A 254 -3.74 -27.95 -7.08
CA PRO A 254 -3.66 -28.78 -8.28
C PRO A 254 -2.43 -28.49 -9.14
N ALA A 255 -2.03 -27.22 -9.25
CA ALA A 255 -0.84 -26.81 -9.99
C ALA A 255 0.46 -27.41 -9.39
N SER A 256 0.49 -27.63 -8.08
CA SER A 256 1.63 -28.19 -7.35
C SER A 256 1.72 -29.72 -7.44
N LEU A 257 0.80 -30.40 -8.14
CA LEU A 257 0.70 -31.87 -8.14
C LEU A 257 1.99 -32.56 -8.59
N ALA A 258 2.59 -32.11 -9.68
CA ALA A 258 3.83 -32.70 -10.21
C ALA A 258 4.99 -32.57 -9.22
N LEU A 259 5.12 -31.40 -8.59
CA LEU A 259 6.13 -31.13 -7.57
C LEU A 259 5.89 -31.98 -6.30
N ARG A 260 4.65 -32.09 -5.85
CA ARG A 260 4.28 -32.95 -4.71
C ARG A 260 4.67 -34.41 -4.96
N GLN A 261 4.29 -34.96 -6.12
CA GLN A 261 4.63 -36.34 -6.49
C GLN A 261 6.15 -36.57 -6.52
N ALA A 262 6.91 -35.60 -7.06
CA ALA A 262 8.35 -35.68 -7.10
C ALA A 262 9.01 -35.62 -5.70
N LEU A 263 8.47 -34.79 -4.81
CA LEU A 263 8.91 -34.69 -3.42
C LEU A 263 8.65 -36.02 -2.68
N GLU A 264 7.43 -36.55 -2.76
CA GLU A 264 7.02 -37.81 -2.13
C GLU A 264 7.86 -39.00 -2.62
N ALA A 265 8.18 -39.03 -3.92
CA ALA A 265 9.06 -40.02 -4.52
C ALA A 265 10.55 -39.81 -4.20
N ARG A 266 10.91 -38.75 -3.46
CA ARG A 266 12.30 -38.31 -3.21
C ARG A 266 13.11 -38.15 -4.50
N ALA A 267 12.47 -37.71 -5.58
CA ALA A 267 13.08 -37.56 -6.91
C ALA A 267 13.68 -36.16 -7.14
N VAL A 268 13.26 -35.15 -6.37
CA VAL A 268 13.77 -33.79 -6.43
C VAL A 268 14.18 -33.30 -5.02
N VAL A 269 15.17 -32.42 -4.93
CA VAL A 269 15.47 -31.67 -3.69
C VAL A 269 14.58 -30.43 -3.66
N VAL A 270 13.75 -30.26 -2.64
CA VAL A 270 12.90 -29.07 -2.49
C VAL A 270 13.40 -28.26 -1.31
N THR A 271 13.62 -26.97 -1.51
CA THR A 271 14.04 -26.06 -0.44
C THR A 271 13.45 -24.67 -0.68
N PRO A 272 12.80 -24.04 0.29
CA PRO A 272 12.26 -24.60 1.53
C PRO A 272 11.26 -25.74 1.28
N HIS A 273 11.20 -26.72 2.20
CA HIS A 273 10.29 -27.88 2.09
C HIS A 273 9.12 -27.79 3.09
N PRO A 274 7.98 -28.48 2.82
CA PRO A 274 6.78 -28.44 3.66
C PRO A 274 7.03 -28.76 5.14
N ARG A 275 7.90 -29.74 5.44
CA ARG A 275 8.26 -30.09 6.82
C ARG A 275 8.88 -28.93 7.61
N ALA A 276 9.71 -28.08 7.00
CA ALA A 276 10.28 -26.93 7.69
C ALA A 276 9.20 -25.89 8.00
N HIS A 277 8.22 -25.73 7.12
CA HIS A 277 7.08 -24.85 7.38
C HIS A 277 6.30 -25.31 8.61
N ALA A 278 5.96 -26.59 8.67
CA ALA A 278 5.27 -27.18 9.82
C ALA A 278 6.06 -27.02 11.13
N LEU A 279 7.37 -27.25 11.11
CA LEU A 279 8.22 -27.20 12.30
C LEU A 279 8.57 -25.77 12.75
N LEU A 280 8.69 -24.82 11.83
CA LEU A 280 9.22 -23.49 12.13
C LEU A 280 8.21 -22.36 11.89
N ALA A 281 7.58 -22.29 10.73
CA ALA A 281 6.79 -21.12 10.30
C ALA A 281 5.28 -21.19 10.62
N ASP A 282 4.73 -22.35 10.94
CA ASP A 282 3.35 -22.44 11.44
C ASP A 282 3.20 -21.60 12.72
N LYS A 283 2.36 -20.56 12.65
CA LYS A 283 2.19 -19.56 13.71
C LYS A 283 1.79 -20.16 15.06
N ARG A 284 1.15 -21.33 15.07
CA ARG A 284 0.80 -22.05 16.30
C ARG A 284 2.03 -22.56 17.06
N ASN A 285 3.21 -22.64 16.43
CA ASN A 285 4.47 -22.95 17.10
C ASN A 285 4.87 -21.87 18.11
N LEU A 286 4.51 -20.61 17.88
CA LEU A 286 4.77 -19.52 18.83
C LEU A 286 4.05 -19.73 20.18
N ILE A 287 2.96 -20.51 20.20
CA ILE A 287 2.29 -20.91 21.45
C ILE A 287 3.24 -21.76 22.29
N ALA A 288 3.80 -22.81 21.70
CA ALA A 288 4.71 -23.72 22.39
C ALA A 288 6.02 -23.03 22.79
N LEU A 289 6.58 -22.21 21.89
CA LEU A 289 7.82 -21.48 22.10
C LEU A 289 7.69 -20.38 23.18
N SER A 290 6.47 -19.98 23.55
CA SER A 290 6.20 -19.03 24.64
C SER A 290 5.73 -19.69 25.95
N GLN A 291 5.77 -21.04 26.04
CA GLN A 291 5.34 -21.80 27.22
C GLN A 291 6.51 -22.52 27.89
N ASP A 292 6.99 -21.94 29.00
CA ASP A 292 8.14 -22.45 29.76
C ASP A 292 7.99 -23.91 30.23
N GLU A 293 6.81 -24.26 30.75
CA GLU A 293 6.51 -25.61 31.26
C GLU A 293 6.58 -26.68 30.16
N LEU A 294 6.09 -26.34 28.97
CA LEU A 294 6.08 -27.25 27.82
C LEU A 294 7.50 -27.48 27.30
N LEU A 295 8.28 -26.40 27.18
CA LEU A 295 9.69 -26.47 26.79
C LEU A 295 10.50 -27.28 27.81
N LEU A 296 10.25 -27.11 29.11
CA LEU A 296 10.88 -27.90 30.17
C LEU A 296 10.55 -29.39 30.04
N ALA A 297 9.27 -29.73 29.82
CA ALA A 297 8.82 -31.10 29.63
C ALA A 297 9.47 -31.77 28.41
N TRP A 298 9.81 -31.00 27.37
CA TRP A 298 10.53 -31.50 26.20
C TRP A 298 12.05 -31.50 26.32
N GLY A 299 12.59 -31.11 27.47
CA GLY A 299 14.03 -31.14 27.74
C GLY A 299 14.80 -29.90 27.27
N ALA A 300 14.13 -28.78 27.04
CA ALA A 300 14.80 -27.52 26.71
C ALA A 300 15.68 -27.03 27.88
N SER A 301 16.87 -26.52 27.54
CA SER A 301 17.80 -26.00 28.56
C SER A 301 17.21 -24.79 29.29
N ALA A 302 17.60 -24.58 30.55
CA ALA A 302 17.16 -23.41 31.32
C ALA A 302 17.57 -22.08 30.65
N ALA A 303 18.71 -22.07 29.96
CA ALA A 303 19.18 -20.91 29.21
C ALA A 303 18.30 -20.60 28.00
N ASP A 304 17.95 -21.61 27.20
CA ASP A 304 17.08 -21.44 26.02
C ASP A 304 15.68 -21.00 26.44
N ARG A 305 15.12 -21.61 27.49
CA ARG A 305 13.80 -21.23 28.00
C ARG A 305 13.75 -19.76 28.46
N LYS A 306 14.76 -19.32 29.21
CA LYS A 306 14.87 -17.91 29.65
C LYS A 306 14.97 -16.97 28.45
N LEU A 307 15.78 -17.31 27.45
CA LEU A 307 15.95 -16.51 26.25
C LEU A 307 14.64 -16.42 25.46
N LEU A 308 14.00 -17.55 25.17
CA LEU A 308 12.73 -17.58 24.42
C LEU A 308 11.62 -16.84 25.15
N ALA A 309 11.51 -16.97 26.47
CA ALA A 309 10.55 -16.21 27.27
C ALA A 309 10.77 -14.69 27.20
N SER A 310 12.02 -14.25 27.02
CA SER A 310 12.35 -12.83 26.84
C SER A 310 12.21 -12.33 25.40
N SER A 311 12.27 -13.22 24.41
CA SER A 311 12.30 -12.85 22.99
C SER A 311 11.01 -13.17 22.23
N ILE A 312 10.12 -14.02 22.75
CA ILE A 312 8.89 -14.45 22.07
C ILE A 312 7.69 -14.00 22.91
N PRO A 313 6.91 -13.03 22.43
CA PRO A 313 5.71 -12.59 23.12
C PRO A 313 4.72 -13.74 23.30
N THR A 314 4.06 -13.77 24.47
CA THR A 314 3.07 -14.79 24.80
C THR A 314 2.05 -14.94 23.70
N THR A 315 1.91 -16.16 23.18
CA THR A 315 0.99 -16.48 22.09
C THR A 315 0.00 -17.55 22.52
N ARG A 316 -1.24 -17.40 22.11
CA ARG A 316 -2.37 -18.23 22.53
C ARG A 316 -3.24 -18.56 21.33
N LEU A 317 -3.80 -19.76 21.28
CA LEU A 317 -4.84 -20.08 20.31
C LEU A 317 -6.12 -19.32 20.68
N VAL A 318 -6.80 -18.76 19.69
CA VAL A 318 -8.15 -18.22 19.84
C VAL A 318 -9.12 -19.40 19.81
N THR A 319 -9.88 -19.60 20.87
CA THR A 319 -10.92 -20.64 20.94
C THR A 319 -12.20 -20.05 21.54
N PRO A 320 -13.38 -20.64 21.25
CA PRO A 320 -14.64 -20.19 21.83
C PRO A 320 -14.64 -20.12 23.36
N GLU A 321 -13.98 -21.07 24.03
CA GLU A 321 -13.90 -21.16 25.49
C GLU A 321 -13.11 -19.99 26.11
N ARG A 322 -12.22 -19.37 25.32
CA ARG A 322 -11.37 -18.25 25.74
C ARG A 322 -11.83 -16.92 25.18
N ALA A 323 -12.98 -16.89 24.51
CA ALA A 323 -13.45 -15.73 23.77
C ALA A 323 -13.59 -14.49 24.68
N ASP A 324 -14.21 -14.64 25.85
CA ASP A 324 -14.42 -13.53 26.78
C ASP A 324 -13.11 -13.00 27.37
N GLU A 325 -12.19 -13.91 27.71
CA GLU A 325 -10.84 -13.57 28.21
C GLU A 325 -10.07 -12.74 27.17
N LEU A 326 -9.98 -13.26 25.94
CA LEU A 326 -9.24 -12.62 24.85
C LEU A 326 -9.88 -11.30 24.41
N TRP A 327 -11.22 -11.23 24.39
CA TRP A 327 -11.92 -9.99 24.10
C TRP A 327 -11.67 -8.93 25.17
N ALA A 328 -11.65 -9.30 26.45
CA ALA A 328 -11.35 -8.38 27.54
C ALA A 328 -9.93 -7.80 27.44
N GLN A 329 -8.96 -8.64 27.05
CA GLN A 329 -7.53 -8.26 26.93
C GLN A 329 -7.15 -7.73 25.54
N ARG A 330 -8.07 -7.69 24.57
CA ARG A 330 -7.79 -7.44 23.16
C ARG A 330 -6.87 -6.26 22.87
N ARG A 331 -6.96 -5.16 23.63
CA ARG A 331 -6.13 -3.95 23.40
C ARG A 331 -4.63 -4.21 23.53
N GLN A 332 -4.24 -5.28 24.22
CA GLN A 332 -2.84 -5.71 24.41
C GLN A 332 -2.47 -6.89 23.51
N LEU A 333 -3.33 -7.26 22.56
CA LEU A 333 -3.18 -8.44 21.72
C LEU A 333 -3.18 -8.07 20.24
N PHE A 334 -2.49 -8.91 19.46
CA PHE A 334 -2.46 -8.89 18.02
C PHE A 334 -2.91 -10.25 17.50
N PHE A 335 -3.94 -10.27 16.67
CA PHE A 335 -4.62 -11.47 16.20
C PHE A 335 -4.16 -11.81 14.78
N LYS A 336 -3.65 -13.02 14.58
CA LYS A 336 -3.08 -13.49 13.31
C LYS A 336 -3.79 -14.77 12.87
N PRO A 337 -4.22 -14.89 11.61
CA PRO A 337 -4.74 -16.16 11.11
C PRO A 337 -3.61 -17.21 11.12
N VAL A 338 -3.96 -18.47 11.40
CA VAL A 338 -3.00 -19.59 11.49
C VAL A 338 -2.44 -19.93 10.11
N ALA A 339 -3.31 -20.12 9.12
CA ALA A 339 -2.95 -20.32 7.72
C ALA A 339 -3.23 -19.01 6.96
N GLY A 340 -2.29 -18.59 6.13
CA GLY A 340 -2.39 -17.34 5.38
C GLY A 340 -2.30 -17.58 3.88
N PHE A 341 -3.44 -17.69 3.20
CA PHE A 341 -3.62 -17.08 1.88
C PHE A 341 -5.12 -16.88 1.60
N GLY A 342 -5.47 -15.70 1.05
CA GLY A 342 -6.87 -15.32 0.75
C GLY A 342 -7.61 -14.58 1.89
N ALA A 343 -7.72 -13.25 1.74
CA ALA A 343 -8.69 -12.34 2.39
C ALA A 343 -8.74 -12.15 3.93
N LYS A 344 -8.07 -12.94 4.78
CA LYS A 344 -8.11 -12.71 6.25
C LYS A 344 -6.93 -11.85 6.74
N ALA A 345 -7.23 -10.62 7.14
CA ALA A 345 -6.24 -9.68 7.68
C ALA A 345 -5.78 -10.09 9.09
N ALA A 346 -4.56 -9.72 9.46
CA ALA A 346 -4.16 -9.68 10.86
C ALA A 346 -4.71 -8.41 11.53
N TYR A 347 -5.02 -8.47 12.82
CA TYR A 347 -5.74 -7.42 13.52
C TYR A 347 -5.05 -6.98 14.81
N ARG A 348 -4.87 -5.67 14.95
CA ARG A 348 -4.62 -5.04 16.24
C ARG A 348 -5.87 -5.08 17.09
N GLY A 349 -5.78 -5.65 18.29
CA GLY A 349 -6.95 -5.84 19.13
C GLY A 349 -7.57 -4.55 19.68
N ASP A 350 -6.81 -3.45 19.78
CA ASP A 350 -7.36 -2.13 20.09
C ASP A 350 -8.19 -1.51 18.96
N LYS A 351 -8.12 -2.09 17.76
CA LYS A 351 -8.88 -1.69 16.57
C LYS A 351 -9.95 -2.70 16.16
N LEU A 352 -10.20 -3.74 16.98
CA LEU A 352 -11.21 -4.76 16.68
C LEU A 352 -12.63 -4.27 16.93
N THR A 353 -13.49 -4.51 15.94
CA THR A 353 -14.95 -4.40 16.07
C THR A 353 -15.54 -5.75 16.52
N LYS A 354 -16.76 -5.73 17.06
CA LYS A 354 -17.48 -6.96 17.45
C LYS A 354 -17.73 -7.90 16.27
N ARG A 355 -17.96 -7.37 15.08
CA ARG A 355 -18.10 -8.16 13.85
C ARG A 355 -16.81 -8.92 13.51
N VAL A 356 -15.68 -8.22 13.45
CA VAL A 356 -14.38 -8.86 13.15
C VAL A 356 -14.02 -9.87 14.22
N TRP A 357 -14.42 -9.63 15.48
CA TRP A 357 -14.24 -10.61 16.54
C TRP A 357 -14.98 -11.92 16.30
N SER A 358 -16.23 -11.87 15.86
CA SER A 358 -16.96 -13.08 15.47
C SER A 358 -16.25 -13.83 14.34
N GLU A 359 -15.75 -13.11 13.33
CA GLU A 359 -14.97 -13.70 12.22
C GLU A 359 -13.66 -14.34 12.71
N ILE A 360 -13.01 -13.76 13.73
CA ILE A 360 -11.82 -14.33 14.38
C ILE A 360 -12.17 -15.59 15.17
N LEU A 361 -13.31 -15.62 15.88
CA LEU A 361 -13.75 -16.80 16.65
C LEU A 361 -14.17 -17.97 15.76
N GLU A 362 -14.71 -17.68 14.58
CA GLU A 362 -15.07 -18.69 13.57
C GLU A 362 -13.86 -19.18 12.76
N GLY A 363 -12.72 -18.49 12.85
CA GLY A 363 -11.51 -18.82 12.11
C GLY A 363 -10.39 -19.35 12.98
N ASP A 364 -9.42 -20.01 12.36
CA ASP A 364 -8.19 -20.40 13.04
C ASP A 364 -7.28 -19.17 13.22
N PHE A 365 -7.27 -18.61 14.43
CA PHE A 365 -6.42 -17.49 14.81
C PHE A 365 -5.54 -17.79 16.02
N VAL A 366 -4.39 -17.13 16.07
CA VAL A 366 -3.60 -16.96 17.29
C VAL A 366 -3.68 -15.52 17.77
N ALA A 367 -3.73 -15.33 19.08
CA ALA A 367 -3.58 -14.04 19.74
C ALA A 367 -2.19 -13.98 20.38
N GLN A 368 -1.36 -13.06 19.92
CA GLN A 368 -0.03 -12.80 20.46
C GLN A 368 -0.04 -11.48 21.24
N ALA A 369 0.71 -11.38 22.33
CA ALA A 369 0.93 -10.12 23.02
C ALA A 369 1.46 -9.06 22.05
N LEU A 370 0.84 -7.87 22.06
CA LEU A 370 1.15 -6.79 21.13
C LEU A 370 2.54 -6.23 21.43
N VAL A 371 3.43 -6.34 20.44
CA VAL A 371 4.69 -5.60 20.43
C VAL A 371 4.52 -4.40 19.50
N PRO A 372 4.60 -3.15 20.01
CA PRO A 372 4.54 -1.97 19.16
C PRO A 372 5.62 -2.02 18.05
N PRO A 373 5.32 -1.56 16.83
CA PRO A 373 6.32 -1.47 15.79
C PRO A 373 7.42 -0.48 16.19
N SER A 374 8.65 -0.77 15.82
CA SER A 374 9.79 0.14 16.04
C SER A 374 9.67 1.37 15.14
N GLY A 375 10.19 2.51 15.59
CA GLY A 375 10.13 3.78 14.84
C GLY A 375 11.52 4.27 14.43
N ARG A 376 11.61 4.82 13.22
CA ARG A 376 12.78 5.51 12.65
C ARG A 376 12.32 6.89 12.21
N MET A 377 12.79 7.92 12.92
CA MET A 377 12.57 9.31 12.56
C MET A 377 13.55 9.73 11.47
N ILE A 378 13.06 10.25 10.35
CA ILE A 378 13.90 10.79 9.29
C ILE A 378 13.49 12.20 8.91
N GLU A 379 14.43 12.98 8.39
CA GLU A 379 14.14 14.25 7.72
C GLU A 379 14.04 14.01 6.21
N MET A 380 12.84 14.18 5.67
CA MET A 380 12.62 14.22 4.23
C MET A 380 12.17 15.63 3.87
N ASP A 381 12.95 16.30 3.02
CA ASP A 381 12.66 17.64 2.51
C ASP A 381 12.40 18.69 3.62
N GLY A 382 13.16 18.61 4.72
CA GLY A 382 13.05 19.52 5.86
C GLY A 382 11.95 19.17 6.87
N MET A 383 11.23 18.06 6.68
CA MET A 383 10.16 17.60 7.57
C MET A 383 10.52 16.27 8.26
N GLN A 384 10.25 16.21 9.56
CA GLN A 384 10.39 14.98 10.34
C GLN A 384 9.25 14.01 10.03
N THR A 385 9.58 12.82 9.52
CA THR A 385 8.66 11.74 9.19
C THR A 385 8.97 10.53 10.08
N ASP A 386 7.93 9.98 10.71
CA ASP A 386 8.02 8.74 11.50
C ASP A 386 7.76 7.53 10.58
N LEU A 387 8.82 6.78 10.29
CA LEU A 387 8.71 5.48 9.62
C LEU A 387 8.69 4.37 10.66
N LYS A 388 7.79 3.39 10.49
CA LYS A 388 7.88 2.17 11.26
C LYS A 388 8.83 1.19 10.60
N PHE A 389 9.44 0.33 11.40
CA PHE A 389 10.23 -0.76 10.87
C PHE A 389 10.09 -2.04 11.68
N ASP A 390 10.42 -3.15 11.02
CA ASP A 390 10.74 -4.42 11.64
C ASP A 390 12.10 -4.91 11.12
N LEU A 391 12.73 -5.83 11.86
CA LEU A 391 13.99 -6.45 11.48
C LEU A 391 13.75 -7.89 11.03
N ARG A 392 14.20 -8.23 9.83
CA ARG A 392 14.22 -9.58 9.32
C ARG A 392 15.62 -10.17 9.44
N ALA A 393 15.73 -11.28 10.15
CA ALA A 393 16.91 -12.13 10.17
C ALA A 393 16.77 -13.26 9.15
N TYR A 394 17.57 -13.21 8.08
CA TYR A 394 17.70 -14.31 7.14
C TYR A 394 18.64 -15.34 7.73
N ALA A 395 18.18 -16.59 7.86
CA ALA A 395 18.91 -17.64 8.54
C ALA A 395 18.97 -18.94 7.75
N TYR A 396 19.96 -19.75 8.09
CA TYR A 396 20.15 -21.12 7.61
C TYR A 396 20.72 -21.99 8.73
N GLY A 397 20.04 -23.07 9.09
CA GLY A 397 20.49 -24.01 10.13
C GLY A 397 20.77 -23.34 11.48
N GLY A 398 19.91 -22.42 11.91
CA GLY A 398 20.06 -21.66 13.15
C GLY A 398 21.10 -20.54 13.12
N GLN A 399 21.75 -20.27 11.98
CA GLN A 399 22.71 -19.18 11.84
C GLN A 399 22.14 -18.04 11.01
N VAL A 400 22.13 -16.84 11.59
CA VAL A 400 21.75 -15.60 10.88
C VAL A 400 22.87 -15.21 9.91
N GLN A 401 22.50 -15.12 8.64
CA GLN A 401 23.38 -14.75 7.53
C GLN A 401 23.33 -13.25 7.27
N LEU A 402 22.13 -12.65 7.33
CA LEU A 402 21.90 -11.23 7.08
C LEU A 402 20.76 -10.71 7.97
N LEU A 403 20.94 -9.51 8.50
CA LEU A 403 19.86 -8.72 9.11
C LEU A 403 19.48 -7.59 8.17
N ALA A 404 18.18 -7.44 7.91
CA ALA A 404 17.64 -6.36 7.09
C ALA A 404 16.48 -5.67 7.81
N ALA A 405 16.40 -4.35 7.72
CA ALA A 405 15.24 -3.61 8.20
C ALA A 405 14.23 -3.43 7.08
N ARG A 406 12.96 -3.72 7.35
CA ARG A 406 11.84 -3.39 6.46
C ARG A 406 11.17 -2.14 7.01
N MET A 407 11.28 -1.03 6.29
CA MET A 407 10.66 0.24 6.67
C MET A 407 9.32 0.42 5.95
N TYR A 408 8.33 0.97 6.65
CA TYR A 408 7.00 1.20 6.14
C TYR A 408 6.30 2.35 6.86
N ALA A 409 5.41 3.03 6.15
CA ALA A 409 4.42 3.92 6.75
C ALA A 409 3.13 3.13 7.02
N GLY A 410 2.47 3.35 8.16
CA GLY A 410 1.23 2.62 8.50
C GLY A 410 1.50 1.24 9.14
N GLN A 411 0.60 0.27 9.05
CA GLN A 411 0.85 -1.08 9.56
C GLN A 411 0.22 -2.09 8.61
N THR A 412 1.01 -3.03 8.10
CA THR A 412 0.63 -4.14 7.21
C THR A 412 -0.04 -3.71 5.90
N THR A 413 0.45 -4.27 4.78
CA THR A 413 -0.17 -4.24 3.45
C THR A 413 -1.67 -4.54 3.53
N ASN A 414 -2.49 -3.49 3.54
CA ASN A 414 -3.90 -3.50 3.20
C ASN A 414 -4.39 -2.06 3.01
N PHE A 415 -5.04 -1.83 1.87
CA PHE A 415 -5.75 -0.63 1.42
C PHE A 415 -6.73 -0.06 2.45
N ARG A 416 -6.24 0.63 3.49
CA ARG A 416 -7.10 1.34 4.45
C ARG A 416 -6.45 2.60 4.96
N THR A 417 -6.35 3.58 4.09
CA THR A 417 -6.42 4.96 4.53
C THR A 417 -7.82 5.47 4.20
N GLN A 418 -8.58 5.83 5.24
CA GLN A 418 -9.93 6.35 5.12
C GLN A 418 -9.90 7.81 4.65
N GLY A 419 -10.82 8.14 3.74
CA GLY A 419 -10.90 9.41 3.03
C GLY A 419 -10.21 9.32 1.67
N GLY A 420 -10.93 9.59 0.59
CA GLY A 420 -10.44 9.30 -0.75
C GLY A 420 -10.75 10.37 -1.80
N GLY A 421 -9.72 10.84 -2.48
CA GLY A 421 -9.74 11.72 -3.63
C GLY A 421 -8.34 12.24 -4.00
N PHE A 422 -7.98 12.26 -5.26
CA PHE A 422 -6.79 12.95 -5.75
C PHE A 422 -6.78 14.43 -5.32
N ALA A 423 -5.61 15.01 -5.08
CA ALA A 423 -5.54 16.38 -4.58
C ALA A 423 -4.28 17.14 -5.04
N PRO A 424 -4.37 17.86 -6.17
CA PRO A 424 -3.32 18.77 -6.64
C PRO A 424 -3.22 20.06 -5.82
N VAL A 425 -1.98 20.56 -5.73
CA VAL A 425 -1.59 21.91 -5.32
C VAL A 425 -0.54 22.46 -6.27
N GLY A 426 -0.44 23.78 -6.37
CA GLY A 426 0.66 24.39 -7.11
C GLY A 426 0.83 25.88 -6.86
N GLU A 427 1.99 26.38 -7.27
CA GLU A 427 2.39 27.77 -7.24
C GLU A 427 3.12 28.12 -8.54
N LEU A 428 2.74 29.25 -9.15
CA LEU A 428 3.46 29.87 -10.25
C LEU A 428 3.87 31.30 -9.83
N ARG A 429 5.15 31.64 -9.99
CA ARG A 429 5.72 32.95 -9.67
C ARG A 429 5.85 33.81 -10.92
N PHE A 430 5.56 35.12 -10.80
CA PHE A 430 5.67 36.10 -11.89
C PHE A 430 6.82 37.10 -11.67
N ASP A 431 7.38 37.14 -10.46
CA ASP A 431 8.39 38.11 -10.03
C ASP A 431 9.83 37.60 -10.17
N ALA A 432 10.03 36.56 -10.99
CA ALA A 432 11.30 35.86 -11.20
C ALA A 432 11.91 35.21 -9.93
N ALA A 433 11.19 35.17 -8.81
CA ALA A 433 11.60 34.39 -7.65
C ALA A 433 11.31 32.91 -7.84
N THR A 434 12.05 32.06 -7.12
CA THR A 434 11.74 30.63 -7.04
C THR A 434 10.48 30.39 -6.19
N PRO A 435 9.65 29.39 -6.52
CA PRO A 435 8.49 29.03 -5.73
C PRO A 435 8.88 28.49 -4.34
N ASP A 436 8.02 28.72 -3.35
CA ASP A 436 8.20 28.26 -1.96
C ASP A 436 7.77 26.79 -1.82
N MET A 437 8.74 25.89 -1.93
CA MET A 437 8.52 24.45 -1.76
C MET A 437 8.02 24.06 -0.37
N ALA A 438 8.35 24.84 0.68
CA ALA A 438 7.82 24.60 2.02
C ALA A 438 6.32 24.96 2.09
N ALA A 439 5.89 26.00 1.39
CA ALA A 439 4.46 26.29 1.22
C ALA A 439 3.75 25.16 0.46
N ILE A 440 4.31 24.69 -0.66
CA ILE A 440 3.75 23.53 -1.40
C ILE A 440 3.61 22.30 -0.51
N SER A 441 4.61 22.01 0.33
CA SER A 441 4.55 20.89 1.27
C SER A 441 3.39 21.05 2.27
N ARG A 442 3.29 22.20 2.95
CA ARG A 442 2.18 22.48 3.89
C ARG A 442 0.80 22.39 3.23
N MET A 443 0.67 22.89 1.99
CA MET A 443 -0.57 22.79 1.20
C MET A 443 -0.89 21.32 0.88
N SER A 444 0.11 20.53 0.49
CA SER A 444 -0.02 19.10 0.18
C SER A 444 -0.41 18.27 1.42
N ASP A 445 0.12 18.59 2.60
CA ASP A 445 -0.20 17.90 3.86
C ASP A 445 -1.66 18.03 4.27
N GLN A 446 -2.27 19.19 4.04
CA GLN A 446 -3.71 19.40 4.25
C GLN A 446 -4.58 18.47 3.38
N LEU A 447 -4.01 17.87 2.34
CA LEU A 447 -4.69 17.01 1.40
C LEU A 447 -4.31 15.53 1.56
N ALA A 448 -3.49 15.17 2.54
CA ALA A 448 -3.04 13.79 2.76
C ALA A 448 -4.20 12.79 2.95
N ARG A 449 -5.27 13.22 3.65
CA ARG A 449 -6.50 12.41 3.82
C ARG A 449 -7.29 12.20 2.53
N ARG A 450 -7.04 12.99 1.50
CA ARG A 450 -7.69 12.81 0.20
C ARG A 450 -6.85 11.83 -0.63
N GLY A 451 -5.54 12.03 -0.71
CA GLY A 451 -4.66 11.19 -1.51
C GLY A 451 -3.62 10.43 -0.66
N PRO A 452 -4.02 9.33 -0.01
CA PRO A 452 -3.18 8.67 0.96
C PRO A 452 -2.14 7.69 0.37
N ASP A 453 -2.26 7.32 -0.90
CA ASP A 453 -1.49 6.21 -1.48
C ASP A 453 -0.11 6.66 -2.00
N HIS A 454 0.01 7.93 -2.42
CA HIS A 454 1.28 8.49 -2.88
C HIS A 454 1.33 10.00 -2.68
N ALA A 455 2.54 10.55 -2.51
CA ALA A 455 2.81 11.98 -2.47
C ALA A 455 3.96 12.31 -3.42
N GLY A 456 3.79 13.35 -4.22
CA GLY A 456 4.82 13.81 -5.15
C GLY A 456 4.92 15.32 -5.19
N SER A 457 6.09 15.83 -5.57
CA SER A 457 6.33 17.23 -5.84
C SER A 457 7.17 17.39 -7.10
N TYR A 458 7.07 18.55 -7.73
CA TYR A 458 7.81 18.89 -8.94
C TYR A 458 8.08 20.38 -8.95
N GLN A 459 9.26 20.77 -9.42
CA GLN A 459 9.64 22.17 -9.57
C GLN A 459 10.31 22.36 -10.92
N ASP A 460 9.93 23.43 -11.62
CA ASP A 460 10.57 23.87 -12.86
C ASP A 460 10.51 25.39 -12.97
N GLY A 461 11.68 26.03 -12.79
CA GLY A 461 11.80 27.49 -12.80
C GLY A 461 10.79 28.18 -11.86
N PRO A 462 9.84 28.99 -12.39
CA PRO A 462 8.86 29.71 -11.61
C PRO A 462 7.71 28.84 -11.08
N LEU A 463 7.63 27.58 -11.49
CA LEU A 463 6.53 26.68 -11.14
C LEU A 463 6.93 25.66 -10.07
N ALA A 464 6.03 25.41 -9.13
CA ALA A 464 6.02 24.22 -8.30
C ALA A 464 4.65 23.55 -8.26
N PHE A 465 4.66 22.22 -8.23
CA PHE A 465 3.50 21.37 -8.04
C PHE A 465 3.69 20.45 -6.83
N GLY A 466 2.57 20.11 -6.20
CA GLY A 466 2.45 19.02 -5.25
C GLY A 466 1.20 18.19 -5.53
N HIS A 467 1.25 16.91 -5.22
CA HIS A 467 0.10 16.01 -5.43
C HIS A 467 0.02 14.95 -4.34
N ARG A 468 -1.22 14.68 -3.91
CA ARG A 468 -1.59 13.53 -3.09
C ARG A 468 -2.49 12.61 -3.92
N ARG A 469 -2.15 11.33 -4.00
CA ARG A 469 -2.81 10.35 -4.87
C ARG A 469 -3.65 9.35 -4.08
N LEU A 470 -4.86 9.10 -4.58
CA LEU A 470 -5.62 7.89 -4.29
C LEU A 470 -5.62 7.05 -5.58
N SER A 471 -5.09 5.85 -5.56
CA SER A 471 -4.93 5.02 -6.75
C SER A 471 -6.24 4.30 -7.10
N ILE A 472 -6.95 4.79 -8.12
CA ILE A 472 -8.23 4.21 -8.61
C ILE A 472 -8.06 3.56 -9.98
N ILE A 473 -7.34 4.20 -10.90
CA ILE A 473 -7.03 3.71 -12.25
C ILE A 473 -5.52 3.68 -12.39
N ASP A 474 -5.00 2.60 -12.96
CA ASP A 474 -3.58 2.28 -13.11
C ASP A 474 -2.87 2.35 -11.75
N LEU A 475 -2.89 1.26 -11.00
CA LEU A 475 -2.34 1.22 -9.63
C LEU A 475 -0.81 1.29 -9.59
N SER A 476 -0.14 1.33 -10.76
CA SER A 476 1.30 1.35 -10.86
C SER A 476 1.90 2.72 -10.55
N ALA A 477 3.23 2.74 -10.40
CA ALA A 477 4.00 3.97 -10.26
C ALA A 477 4.01 4.84 -11.53
N HIS A 478 3.65 4.27 -12.70
CA HIS A 478 3.59 5.03 -13.96
C HIS A 478 2.49 6.08 -13.97
N ALA A 479 1.46 5.91 -13.13
CA ALA A 479 0.39 6.87 -12.94
C ALA A 479 0.59 7.78 -11.71
N HIS A 480 1.80 7.80 -11.11
CA HIS A 480 2.14 8.77 -10.09
C HIS A 480 2.12 10.20 -10.64
N GLN A 481 1.79 11.14 -9.75
CA GLN A 481 1.74 12.55 -10.06
C GLN A 481 2.57 13.36 -9.05
N PRO A 482 3.14 14.51 -9.44
CA PRO A 482 3.07 15.15 -10.76
C PRO A 482 3.60 14.29 -11.91
N MET A 483 2.79 14.12 -12.96
CA MET A 483 3.10 13.23 -14.08
C MET A 483 3.89 14.01 -15.11
N VAL A 484 5.13 13.62 -15.34
CA VAL A 484 6.05 14.30 -16.26
C VAL A 484 6.18 13.49 -17.55
N ASP A 485 5.93 14.13 -18.68
CA ASP A 485 6.29 13.64 -19.99
C ASP A 485 7.44 14.49 -20.54
N ALA A 486 8.66 14.01 -20.35
CA ALA A 486 9.87 14.73 -20.75
C ALA A 486 9.99 14.89 -22.27
N ALA A 487 9.45 13.96 -23.06
CA ALA A 487 9.51 14.03 -24.52
C ALA A 487 8.59 15.14 -25.05
N LEU A 488 7.42 15.31 -24.43
CA LEU A 488 6.48 16.38 -24.77
C LEU A 488 6.76 17.69 -24.02
N GLN A 489 7.65 17.66 -23.02
CA GLN A 489 7.95 18.77 -22.12
C GLN A 489 6.71 19.30 -21.39
N LEU A 490 5.87 18.37 -20.93
CA LEU A 490 4.64 18.67 -20.21
C LEU A 490 4.64 18.01 -18.83
N THR A 491 4.09 18.71 -17.83
CA THR A 491 3.87 18.13 -16.49
C THR A 491 2.43 18.34 -16.04
N LEU A 492 1.80 17.31 -15.48
CA LEU A 492 0.40 17.31 -15.06
C LEU A 492 0.24 17.08 -13.56
N VAL A 493 -0.65 17.84 -12.93
CA VAL A 493 -1.33 17.43 -11.69
C VAL A 493 -2.85 17.43 -11.90
N PHE A 494 -3.52 16.40 -11.41
CA PHE A 494 -4.90 16.07 -11.77
C PHE A 494 -5.64 15.44 -10.59
N ASN A 495 -6.87 15.91 -10.38
CA ASN A 495 -7.86 15.26 -9.55
C ASN A 495 -9.14 15.01 -10.33
N GLY A 496 -9.46 13.74 -10.55
CA GLY A 496 -10.62 13.39 -11.33
C GLY A 496 -10.60 11.97 -11.86
N THR A 497 -11.46 11.77 -12.85
CA THR A 497 -11.51 10.60 -13.70
C THR A 497 -11.99 11.02 -15.09
N ILE A 498 -11.25 10.67 -16.14
CA ILE A 498 -11.69 10.81 -17.52
C ILE A 498 -12.32 9.48 -17.95
N TYR A 499 -13.64 9.35 -17.87
CA TYR A 499 -14.33 8.08 -18.10
C TYR A 499 -14.17 7.52 -19.52
N ASN A 500 -13.90 8.37 -20.52
CA ASN A 500 -13.62 7.95 -21.89
C ASN A 500 -12.14 7.87 -22.24
N TYR A 501 -11.25 7.72 -21.25
CA TYR A 501 -9.81 7.69 -21.49
C TYR A 501 -9.37 6.60 -22.47
N ARG A 502 -10.01 5.42 -22.45
CA ARG A 502 -9.70 4.31 -23.38
C ARG A 502 -10.02 4.65 -24.85
N GLU A 503 -11.12 5.37 -25.08
CA GLU A 503 -11.52 5.88 -26.41
C GLU A 503 -10.45 6.87 -26.90
N LEU A 504 -10.12 7.86 -26.08
CA LEU A 504 -9.14 8.89 -26.40
C LEU A 504 -7.73 8.34 -26.58
N ARG A 505 -7.32 7.37 -25.76
CA ARG A 505 -6.04 6.66 -25.89
C ARG A 505 -5.94 6.01 -27.26
N SER A 506 -6.99 5.32 -27.71
CA SER A 506 -7.03 4.69 -29.03
C SER A 506 -6.89 5.72 -30.16
N GLU A 507 -7.57 6.87 -30.05
CA GLU A 507 -7.45 7.96 -31.01
C GLU A 507 -6.04 8.56 -31.07
N LEU A 508 -5.38 8.70 -29.91
CA LEU A 508 -4.03 9.24 -29.81
C LEU A 508 -2.96 8.26 -30.29
N LEU A 509 -3.12 6.96 -30.00
CA LEU A 509 -2.28 5.90 -30.56
C LEU A 509 -2.34 5.92 -32.10
N ALA A 510 -3.54 6.08 -32.68
CA ALA A 510 -3.72 6.19 -34.12
C ALA A 510 -3.08 7.46 -34.72
N GLN A 511 -2.86 8.50 -33.91
CA GLN A 511 -2.12 9.71 -34.29
C GLN A 511 -0.60 9.60 -34.07
N GLY A 512 -0.11 8.44 -33.60
CA GLY A 512 1.32 8.17 -33.42
C GLY A 512 1.88 8.48 -32.04
N TYR A 513 1.04 8.76 -31.04
CA TYR A 513 1.51 8.93 -29.65
C TYR A 513 1.88 7.58 -29.03
N SER A 514 2.96 7.55 -28.26
CA SER A 514 3.30 6.45 -27.35
C SER A 514 2.82 6.75 -25.93
N PHE A 515 2.54 5.70 -25.16
CA PHE A 515 2.10 5.78 -23.77
C PHE A 515 3.01 4.99 -22.84
N PHE A 516 3.27 5.49 -21.64
CA PHE A 516 4.09 4.83 -20.60
C PHE A 516 3.29 4.43 -19.35
N SER A 517 2.04 4.84 -19.25
CA SER A 517 1.06 4.40 -18.25
C SER A 517 -0.18 3.84 -18.96
N GLU A 518 -1.04 3.16 -18.22
CA GLU A 518 -2.37 2.74 -18.67
C GLU A 518 -3.48 3.69 -18.18
N GLY A 519 -3.13 4.64 -17.30
CA GLY A 519 -4.05 5.55 -16.65
C GLY A 519 -4.60 6.68 -17.53
N ASP A 520 -5.66 7.29 -17.04
CA ASP A 520 -6.33 8.43 -17.66
C ASP A 520 -5.54 9.75 -17.57
N SER A 521 -4.63 9.85 -16.60
CA SER A 521 -3.76 11.01 -16.40
C SER A 521 -2.88 11.28 -17.62
N GLU A 522 -2.27 10.24 -18.20
CA GLU A 522 -1.42 10.42 -19.38
C GLU A 522 -2.24 10.82 -20.61
N VAL A 523 -3.47 10.32 -20.72
CA VAL A 523 -4.39 10.75 -21.78
C VAL A 523 -4.62 12.25 -21.74
N ILE A 524 -4.68 12.89 -20.56
CA ILE A 524 -4.82 14.35 -20.45
C ILE A 524 -3.60 15.06 -21.07
N LEU A 525 -2.38 14.62 -20.72
CA LEU A 525 -1.13 15.19 -21.25
C LEU A 525 -1.07 15.09 -22.78
N LYS A 526 -1.27 13.89 -23.32
CA LYS A 526 -1.25 13.64 -24.76
C LYS A 526 -2.37 14.41 -25.49
N SER A 527 -3.56 14.49 -24.88
CA SER A 527 -4.69 15.25 -25.44
C SER A 527 -4.37 16.74 -25.53
N TYR A 528 -3.75 17.31 -24.49
CA TYR A 528 -3.33 18.71 -24.49
C TYR A 528 -2.25 18.96 -25.54
N HIS A 529 -1.27 18.07 -25.67
CA HIS A 529 -0.27 18.19 -26.72
C HIS A 529 -0.90 18.13 -28.14
N ALA A 530 -1.86 17.23 -28.36
CA ALA A 530 -2.48 17.03 -29.66
C ALA A 530 -3.46 18.14 -30.06
N TRP A 531 -4.21 18.67 -29.10
CA TRP A 531 -5.37 19.54 -29.39
C TRP A 531 -5.34 20.88 -28.62
N GLY A 532 -4.27 21.15 -27.87
CA GLY A 532 -4.13 22.33 -27.04
C GLY A 532 -5.23 22.43 -25.97
N PRO A 533 -5.57 23.66 -25.55
CA PRO A 533 -6.64 23.93 -24.58
C PRO A 533 -8.01 23.34 -24.95
N GLN A 534 -8.27 23.06 -26.23
CA GLN A 534 -9.53 22.50 -26.71
C GLN A 534 -9.70 21.00 -26.39
N CYS A 535 -8.67 20.36 -25.82
CA CYS A 535 -8.74 18.96 -25.39
C CYS A 535 -9.90 18.69 -24.42
N VAL A 536 -10.25 19.68 -23.57
CA VAL A 536 -11.34 19.60 -22.58
C VAL A 536 -12.71 19.31 -23.19
N ASN A 537 -12.93 19.66 -24.46
CA ASN A 537 -14.18 19.39 -25.17
C ASN A 537 -14.39 17.89 -25.41
N ARG A 538 -13.31 17.12 -25.44
CA ARG A 538 -13.32 15.67 -25.70
C ARG A 538 -13.48 14.84 -24.42
N PHE A 539 -13.27 15.44 -23.26
CA PHE A 539 -13.33 14.74 -21.97
C PHE A 539 -14.76 14.51 -21.50
N LYS A 540 -15.06 13.25 -21.19
CA LYS A 540 -16.26 12.82 -20.46
C LYS A 540 -15.79 12.40 -19.07
N GLY A 541 -15.91 13.27 -18.08
CA GLY A 541 -15.29 13.01 -16.78
C GLY A 541 -15.68 14.03 -15.72
N MET A 542 -15.24 13.75 -14.50
CA MET A 542 -15.16 14.72 -13.40
C MET A 542 -13.68 15.06 -13.23
N PHE A 543 -13.28 16.32 -13.25
CA PHE A 543 -11.86 16.68 -13.26
C PHE A 543 -11.59 18.11 -12.83
N ALA A 544 -10.46 18.27 -12.16
CA ALA A 544 -9.73 19.51 -12.02
C ALA A 544 -8.26 19.18 -12.25
N PHE A 545 -7.59 19.84 -13.19
CA PHE A 545 -6.18 19.61 -13.46
C PHE A 545 -5.43 20.89 -13.78
N ALA A 546 -4.10 20.81 -13.68
CA ALA A 546 -3.15 21.81 -14.13
C ALA A 546 -2.05 21.15 -14.96
N ILE A 547 -1.73 21.74 -16.12
CA ILE A 547 -0.64 21.34 -17.01
C ILE A 547 0.35 22.48 -17.09
N TRP A 548 1.61 22.18 -16.86
CA TRP A 548 2.73 23.04 -17.19
C TRP A 548 3.26 22.69 -18.56
N ASP A 549 3.30 23.68 -19.46
CA ASP A 549 3.96 23.56 -20.75
C ASP A 549 5.30 24.30 -20.69
N GLN A 550 6.39 23.55 -20.61
CA GLN A 550 7.73 24.13 -20.47
C GLN A 550 8.15 24.88 -21.74
N ARG A 551 7.60 24.50 -22.90
CA ARG A 551 7.95 25.07 -24.21
C ARG A 551 7.50 26.52 -24.32
N SER A 552 6.33 26.83 -23.74
CA SER A 552 5.77 28.18 -23.69
C SER A 552 5.87 28.83 -22.32
N SER A 553 6.31 28.09 -21.29
CA SER A 553 6.29 28.52 -19.88
C SER A 553 4.88 28.96 -19.43
N GLN A 554 3.86 28.25 -19.90
CA GLN A 554 2.45 28.54 -19.58
C GLN A 554 1.87 27.48 -18.64
N LEU A 555 1.01 27.94 -17.73
CA LEU A 555 0.22 27.08 -16.86
C LEU A 555 -1.23 27.06 -17.34
N PHE A 556 -1.72 25.88 -17.70
CA PHE A 556 -3.09 25.64 -18.13
C PHE A 556 -3.87 24.87 -17.06
N LEU A 557 -4.97 25.44 -16.55
CA LEU A 557 -5.89 24.77 -15.63
C LEU A 557 -7.24 24.54 -16.30
N ALA A 558 -7.92 23.46 -15.92
CA ALA A 558 -9.27 23.19 -16.36
C ALA A 558 -10.10 22.54 -15.25
N ARG A 559 -11.40 22.86 -15.22
CA ARG A 559 -12.38 22.27 -14.31
C ARG A 559 -13.60 21.76 -15.07
N ASP A 560 -14.09 20.59 -14.68
CA ASP A 560 -15.16 19.88 -15.38
C ASP A 560 -16.48 20.67 -15.48
N ARG A 561 -17.36 20.19 -16.36
CA ARG A 561 -18.60 20.85 -16.79
C ARG A 561 -19.52 21.28 -15.64
N PHE A 562 -19.58 20.50 -14.56
CA PHE A 562 -20.44 20.77 -13.42
C PHE A 562 -19.66 21.19 -12.18
N GLY A 563 -18.33 21.28 -12.27
CA GLY A 563 -17.46 21.59 -11.14
C GLY A 563 -17.48 20.50 -10.07
N ILE A 564 -17.68 19.24 -10.46
CA ILE A 564 -17.71 18.09 -9.54
C ILE A 564 -16.42 18.03 -8.74
N LYS A 565 -15.27 18.24 -9.40
CA LYS A 565 -13.99 18.36 -8.71
C LYS A 565 -13.69 19.81 -8.35
N PRO A 566 -13.30 20.10 -7.10
CA PRO A 566 -13.03 21.47 -6.65
C PRO A 566 -11.67 21.98 -7.15
N LEU A 567 -11.59 23.29 -7.40
CA LEU A 567 -10.34 23.99 -7.69
C LEU A 567 -10.42 25.44 -7.20
N TYR A 568 -9.57 25.76 -6.23
CA TYR A 568 -9.47 27.08 -5.61
C TYR A 568 -8.19 27.76 -6.04
N LEU A 569 -8.23 29.09 -6.15
CA LEU A 569 -7.17 29.95 -6.63
C LEU A 569 -6.94 31.11 -5.65
N ASN A 570 -5.68 31.44 -5.38
CA ASN A 570 -5.25 32.68 -4.75
C ASN A 570 -4.25 33.36 -5.69
N GLN A 571 -4.59 34.55 -6.19
CA GLN A 571 -3.75 35.29 -7.13
C GLN A 571 -3.38 36.65 -6.55
N THR A 572 -2.11 37.01 -6.71
CA THR A 572 -1.51 38.28 -6.32
C THR A 572 -0.68 38.80 -7.49
N PRO A 573 -0.18 40.05 -7.46
CA PRO A 573 0.74 40.54 -8.49
C PRO A 573 2.03 39.71 -8.64
N GLU A 574 2.43 38.96 -7.61
CA GLU A 574 3.70 38.23 -7.58
C GLU A 574 3.56 36.73 -7.89
N ARG A 575 2.36 36.16 -7.72
CA ARG A 575 2.13 34.72 -7.84
C ARG A 575 0.67 34.33 -8.01
N LEU A 576 0.47 33.12 -8.52
CA LEU A 576 -0.77 32.38 -8.43
C LEU A 576 -0.55 31.06 -7.69
N ARG A 577 -1.40 30.75 -6.70
CA ARG A 577 -1.50 29.46 -6.04
C ARG A 577 -2.84 28.80 -6.35
N PHE A 578 -2.85 27.48 -6.47
CA PHE A 578 -4.07 26.70 -6.59
C PHE A 578 -4.06 25.47 -5.69
N ALA A 579 -5.25 25.00 -5.31
CA ALA A 579 -5.40 23.74 -4.57
C ALA A 579 -6.81 23.15 -4.74
N SER A 580 -6.94 21.87 -4.39
CA SER A 580 -8.23 21.17 -4.33
C SER A 580 -9.10 21.57 -3.13
N SER A 581 -8.57 22.31 -2.16
CA SER A 581 -9.34 22.81 -1.02
C SER A 581 -8.85 24.19 -0.58
N LEU A 582 -9.78 24.99 -0.04
CA LEU A 582 -9.49 26.28 0.59
C LEU A 582 -8.54 26.14 1.81
N PRO A 583 -8.69 25.17 2.74
CA PRO A 583 -7.72 24.97 3.82
C PRO A 583 -6.29 24.71 3.33
N ALA A 584 -6.13 23.99 2.21
CA ALA A 584 -4.81 23.78 1.62
C ALA A 584 -4.18 25.11 1.18
N LEU A 585 -4.90 25.97 0.45
CA LEU A 585 -4.41 27.31 0.09
C LEU A 585 -3.99 28.14 1.30
N LEU A 586 -4.78 28.10 2.39
CA LEU A 586 -4.47 28.85 3.60
C LEU A 586 -3.16 28.39 4.26
N ALA A 587 -2.87 27.08 4.24
CA ALA A 587 -1.64 26.53 4.79
C ALA A 587 -0.37 27.01 4.04
N GLY A 588 -0.52 27.45 2.78
CA GLY A 588 0.57 28.09 2.04
C GLY A 588 0.96 29.46 2.61
N GLY A 589 0.05 30.16 3.30
CA GLY A 589 0.26 31.51 3.85
C GLY A 589 0.09 32.63 2.82
N GLY A 590 0.12 33.88 3.30
CA GLY A 590 0.04 35.08 2.44
C GLY A 590 -1.30 35.24 1.70
N VAL A 591 -2.38 34.73 2.28
CA VAL A 591 -3.75 34.81 1.75
C VAL A 591 -4.55 35.81 2.57
N ASP A 592 -5.30 36.70 1.91
CA ASP A 592 -6.28 37.56 2.58
C ASP A 592 -7.47 36.73 3.08
N THR A 593 -7.61 36.67 4.41
CA THR A 593 -8.65 35.91 5.11
C THR A 593 -9.80 36.79 5.59
N THR A 594 -9.89 38.04 5.14
CA THR A 594 -11.07 38.87 5.39
C THR A 594 -12.30 38.26 4.73
N LEU A 595 -13.46 38.41 5.38
CA LEU A 595 -14.71 37.86 4.88
C LEU A 595 -15.21 38.67 3.68
N ASP A 596 -15.61 37.97 2.63
CA ASP A 596 -16.33 38.59 1.51
C ASP A 596 -17.80 38.76 1.89
N ALA A 597 -18.22 40.02 2.09
CA ALA A 597 -19.59 40.35 2.50
C ALA A 597 -20.65 39.84 1.51
N VAL A 598 -20.33 39.80 0.20
CA VAL A 598 -21.25 39.26 -0.82
C VAL A 598 -21.30 37.74 -0.75
N ALA A 599 -20.15 37.09 -0.56
CA ALA A 599 -20.10 35.65 -0.34
C ALA A 599 -20.85 35.23 0.93
N LEU A 600 -20.70 35.98 2.02
CA LEU A 600 -21.40 35.75 3.28
C LEU A 600 -22.91 35.95 3.12
N HIS A 601 -23.34 36.94 2.35
CA HIS A 601 -24.74 37.10 1.97
C HIS A 601 -25.26 35.87 1.22
N HIS A 602 -24.53 35.38 0.20
CA HIS A 602 -24.90 34.15 -0.51
C HIS A 602 -24.94 32.94 0.41
N HIS A 603 -23.97 32.79 1.32
CA HIS A 603 -23.92 31.71 2.28
C HIS A 603 -25.19 31.65 3.15
N PHE A 604 -25.70 32.79 3.63
CA PHE A 604 -26.94 32.82 4.40
C PHE A 604 -28.21 32.70 3.54
N THR A 605 -28.20 33.21 2.31
CA THR A 605 -29.40 33.22 1.44
C THR A 605 -29.58 31.93 0.63
N LEU A 606 -28.49 31.21 0.33
CA LEU A 606 -28.48 30.02 -0.54
C LEU A 606 -28.13 28.74 0.23
N HIS A 607 -28.56 28.63 1.49
CA HIS A 607 -28.34 27.45 2.33
C HIS A 607 -26.89 26.97 2.31
N THR A 608 -25.96 27.87 2.66
CA THR A 608 -24.50 27.67 2.72
C THR A 608 -23.75 27.56 1.40
N VAL A 609 -24.44 27.68 0.27
CA VAL A 609 -23.79 27.70 -1.04
C VAL A 609 -23.22 29.08 -1.35
N VAL A 610 -21.92 29.13 -1.62
CA VAL A 610 -21.26 30.30 -2.22
C VAL A 610 -20.96 29.98 -3.69
N PRO A 611 -21.63 30.61 -4.66
CA PRO A 611 -21.34 30.36 -6.07
C PRO A 611 -19.93 30.83 -6.48
N ALA A 612 -19.31 30.11 -7.42
CA ALA A 612 -18.11 30.60 -8.08
C ALA A 612 -18.38 31.97 -8.75
N PRO A 613 -17.39 32.87 -8.81
CA PRO A 613 -16.00 32.67 -8.41
C PRO A 613 -15.75 32.89 -6.92
N ARG A 614 -16.73 33.34 -6.12
CA ARG A 614 -16.48 33.75 -4.73
C ARG A 614 -16.23 32.56 -3.80
N THR A 615 -15.46 32.78 -2.74
CA THR A 615 -15.47 31.95 -1.53
C THR A 615 -15.83 32.84 -0.34
N ILE A 616 -16.01 32.27 0.85
CA ILE A 616 -16.25 33.07 2.06
C ILE A 616 -15.09 34.04 2.38
N LEU A 617 -13.89 33.82 1.81
CA LEU A 617 -12.70 34.65 1.99
C LEU A 617 -12.41 35.49 0.75
N GLN A 618 -12.10 36.77 0.94
CA GLN A 618 -11.78 37.70 -0.15
C GLN A 618 -10.56 37.28 -0.98
N GLY A 619 -9.53 36.73 -0.31
CA GLY A 619 -8.29 36.34 -0.96
C GLY A 619 -8.36 35.05 -1.79
N VAL A 620 -9.50 34.36 -1.81
CA VAL A 620 -9.63 33.05 -2.48
C VAL A 620 -10.84 33.04 -3.41
N ARG A 621 -10.63 32.59 -4.64
CA ARG A 621 -11.69 32.35 -5.63
C ARG A 621 -11.77 30.88 -6.04
N LYS A 622 -12.93 30.43 -6.51
CA LYS A 622 -13.13 29.15 -7.19
C LYS A 622 -13.02 29.35 -8.71
N LEU A 623 -12.32 28.45 -9.41
CA LEU A 623 -12.47 28.37 -10.87
C LEU A 623 -13.91 27.91 -11.16
N ALA A 624 -14.64 28.61 -12.02
CA ALA A 624 -16.03 28.26 -12.32
C ALA A 624 -16.13 26.87 -12.99
N PRO A 625 -17.29 26.18 -12.88
CA PRO A 625 -17.56 24.99 -13.70
C PRO A 625 -17.36 25.27 -15.19
N ALA A 626 -17.05 24.22 -15.95
CA ALA A 626 -16.90 24.28 -17.40
C ALA A 626 -15.89 25.34 -17.89
N SER A 627 -14.87 25.64 -17.08
CA SER A 627 -13.95 26.74 -17.35
C SER A 627 -12.50 26.27 -17.42
N THR A 628 -11.74 26.92 -18.28
CA THR A 628 -10.28 26.81 -18.38
C THR A 628 -9.63 28.12 -18.02
N LEU A 629 -8.39 28.05 -17.54
CA LEU A 629 -7.56 29.19 -17.19
C LEU A 629 -6.18 28.99 -17.80
N MET A 630 -5.75 29.90 -18.66
CA MET A 630 -4.38 29.97 -19.16
C MET A 630 -3.65 31.10 -18.44
N ILE A 631 -2.46 30.83 -17.92
CA ILE A 631 -1.61 31.82 -17.28
C ILE A 631 -0.28 31.89 -18.02
N ASP A 632 0.04 33.09 -18.49
CA ASP A 632 1.28 33.41 -19.17
C ASP A 632 2.43 33.70 -18.18
N PRO A 633 3.70 33.65 -18.63
CA PRO A 633 4.87 33.92 -17.78
C PRO A 633 4.83 35.29 -17.08
N ASP A 634 4.17 36.28 -17.69
CA ASP A 634 4.01 37.64 -17.15
C ASP A 634 2.86 37.76 -16.12
N GLY A 635 2.16 36.66 -15.84
CA GLY A 635 1.03 36.61 -14.94
C GLY A 635 -0.29 37.05 -15.56
N SER A 636 -0.34 37.34 -16.86
CA SER A 636 -1.58 37.59 -17.56
C SER A 636 -2.44 36.31 -17.62
N VAL A 637 -3.76 36.48 -17.55
CA VAL A 637 -4.70 35.39 -17.36
C VAL A 637 -5.79 35.45 -18.42
N THR A 638 -6.00 34.34 -19.12
CA THR A 638 -7.13 34.13 -20.03
C THR A 638 -8.05 33.05 -19.47
N GLU A 639 -9.27 33.43 -19.08
CA GLU A 639 -10.30 32.52 -18.59
C GLU A 639 -11.36 32.29 -19.66
N GLN A 640 -11.71 31.03 -19.95
CA GLN A 640 -12.70 30.68 -20.96
C GLN A 640 -13.70 29.64 -20.44
N VAL A 641 -14.98 29.88 -20.66
CA VAL A 641 -16.02 28.85 -20.52
C VAL A 641 -16.02 27.99 -21.78
N TYR A 642 -15.67 26.71 -21.65
CA TYR A 642 -15.57 25.78 -22.78
C TYR A 642 -16.88 25.01 -23.04
N TRP A 643 -17.81 25.01 -22.08
CA TRP A 643 -19.08 24.30 -22.21
C TRP A 643 -20.23 25.02 -21.51
N THR A 644 -21.40 25.02 -22.16
CA THR A 644 -22.66 25.49 -21.59
C THR A 644 -23.76 24.46 -21.86
N LEU A 645 -24.65 24.24 -20.89
CA LEU A 645 -25.78 23.33 -21.07
C LEU A 645 -26.81 23.93 -22.05
N ALA A 646 -26.95 23.32 -23.22
CA ALA A 646 -28.05 23.60 -24.15
C ALA A 646 -29.23 22.67 -23.84
N ALA A 647 -30.12 23.09 -22.93
CA ALA A 647 -31.30 22.33 -22.53
C ALA A 647 -32.52 22.63 -23.42
N THR A 648 -32.41 22.39 -24.72
CA THR A 648 -33.49 22.61 -25.71
C THR A 648 -34.22 21.32 -26.03
N ARG A 649 -35.55 21.38 -26.19
CA ARG A 649 -36.33 20.25 -26.71
C ARG A 649 -35.91 19.95 -28.16
N PRO A 650 -35.93 18.67 -28.59
CA PRO A 650 -35.67 18.32 -29.98
C PRO A 650 -36.71 18.97 -30.90
N GLU A 651 -36.29 19.32 -32.13
CA GLU A 651 -37.18 19.90 -33.14
C GLU A 651 -38.36 18.97 -33.47
N THR A 652 -38.09 17.66 -33.51
CA THR A 652 -39.12 16.63 -33.58
C THR A 652 -39.46 16.15 -32.17
N PRO A 653 -40.69 16.37 -31.67
CA PRO A 653 -41.09 15.87 -30.36
C PRO A 653 -41.00 14.35 -30.29
N LEU A 654 -40.37 13.84 -29.24
CA LEU A 654 -40.37 12.42 -28.93
C LEU A 654 -41.65 12.04 -28.19
N THR A 655 -42.15 10.82 -28.43
CA THR A 655 -43.22 10.22 -27.64
C THR A 655 -42.73 9.88 -26.23
N GLU A 656 -43.65 9.61 -25.31
CA GLU A 656 -43.30 9.19 -23.94
C GLU A 656 -42.40 7.95 -23.92
N THR A 657 -42.72 6.93 -24.74
CA THR A 657 -41.90 5.72 -24.87
C THR A 657 -40.48 6.04 -25.34
N GLN A 658 -40.34 6.91 -26.34
CA GLN A 658 -39.04 7.32 -26.86
C GLN A 658 -38.23 8.09 -25.81
N TRP A 659 -38.88 8.92 -24.99
CA TRP A 659 -38.22 9.59 -23.86
C TRP A 659 -37.73 8.60 -22.80
N LEU A 660 -38.53 7.58 -22.47
CA LEU A 660 -38.16 6.54 -21.51
C LEU A 660 -36.96 5.72 -22.00
N GLU A 661 -36.97 5.32 -23.28
CA GLU A 661 -35.86 4.59 -23.90
C GLU A 661 -34.58 5.42 -23.91
N ALA A 662 -34.64 6.66 -24.40
CA ALA A 662 -33.48 7.55 -24.44
C ALA A 662 -32.91 7.83 -23.04
N THR A 663 -33.78 8.03 -22.05
CA THR A 663 -33.35 8.24 -20.65
C THR A 663 -32.66 7.01 -20.10
N ARG A 664 -33.23 5.82 -20.31
CA ARG A 664 -32.63 4.55 -19.89
C ARG A 664 -31.27 4.33 -20.55
N GLU A 665 -31.17 4.55 -21.86
CA GLU A 665 -29.92 4.39 -22.60
C GLU A 665 -28.82 5.31 -22.07
N HIS A 666 -29.12 6.60 -21.91
CA HIS A 666 -28.14 7.58 -21.42
C HIS A 666 -27.72 7.30 -19.97
N LEU A 667 -28.66 6.91 -19.10
CA LEU A 667 -28.35 6.58 -17.72
C LEU A 667 -27.50 5.30 -17.62
N SER A 668 -27.86 4.24 -18.35
CA SER A 668 -27.07 3.00 -18.43
C SER A 668 -25.66 3.27 -18.94
N SER A 669 -25.50 4.05 -20.01
CA SER A 669 -24.19 4.43 -20.55
C SER A 669 -23.35 5.23 -19.54
N SER A 670 -24.01 6.15 -18.81
CA SER A 670 -23.36 6.96 -17.77
C SER A 670 -22.84 6.11 -16.60
N VAL A 671 -23.62 5.11 -16.18
CA VAL A 671 -23.26 4.16 -15.12
C VAL A 671 -22.14 3.23 -15.59
N GLN A 672 -22.27 2.65 -16.78
CA GLN A 672 -21.27 1.74 -17.34
C GLN A 672 -19.89 2.40 -17.47
N ARG A 673 -19.85 3.66 -17.95
CA ARG A 673 -18.59 4.43 -18.05
C ARG A 673 -17.88 4.60 -16.70
N ARG A 674 -18.65 4.79 -15.62
CA ARG A 674 -18.10 4.91 -14.26
C ARG A 674 -17.63 3.58 -13.71
N LEU A 675 -18.36 2.51 -13.99
CA LEU A 675 -17.99 1.15 -13.60
C LEU A 675 -16.68 0.70 -14.27
N LEU A 676 -16.50 1.01 -15.57
CA LEU A 676 -15.31 0.63 -16.33
C LEU A 676 -14.07 1.49 -16.02
N ALA A 677 -14.24 2.61 -15.30
CA ALA A 677 -13.19 3.56 -14.98
C ALA A 677 -12.71 3.39 -13.52
N ALA A 678 -12.47 2.15 -13.10
CA ALA A 678 -11.86 1.80 -11.82
C ALA A 678 -11.20 0.41 -11.89
N ASP A 679 -10.00 0.29 -11.34
CA ASP A 679 -9.26 -0.98 -11.14
C ASP A 679 -9.40 -1.49 -9.68
N VAL A 680 -10.32 -0.87 -8.92
CA VAL A 680 -10.62 -1.16 -7.51
C VAL A 680 -12.11 -1.45 -7.32
N PRO A 681 -12.53 -2.13 -6.24
CA PRO A 681 -13.95 -2.41 -6.00
C PRO A 681 -14.81 -1.14 -5.93
N VAL A 682 -15.94 -1.16 -6.63
CA VAL A 682 -16.93 -0.06 -6.65
C VAL A 682 -18.11 -0.40 -5.75
N GLY A 683 -18.60 0.60 -5.00
CA GLY A 683 -19.81 0.50 -4.19
C GLY A 683 -20.78 1.66 -4.45
N VAL A 684 -21.99 1.55 -3.93
CA VAL A 684 -23.06 2.54 -4.12
C VAL A 684 -23.56 3.03 -2.76
N LEU A 685 -23.69 4.35 -2.62
CA LEU A 685 -24.43 4.93 -1.50
C LEU A 685 -25.92 4.78 -1.77
N LEU A 686 -26.62 4.06 -0.91
CA LEU A 686 -28.02 3.70 -1.07
C LEU A 686 -28.86 4.41 -0.01
N SER A 687 -29.60 5.44 -0.38
CA SER A 687 -30.55 6.09 0.53
C SER A 687 -31.92 5.42 0.51
N GLY A 688 -32.24 4.67 -0.55
CA GLY A 688 -33.59 4.16 -0.84
C GLY A 688 -34.46 5.17 -1.60
N GLY A 689 -33.99 6.42 -1.76
CA GLY A 689 -34.57 7.37 -2.71
C GLY A 689 -34.43 6.90 -4.16
N LEU A 690 -35.25 7.46 -5.06
CA LEU A 690 -35.34 7.04 -6.47
C LEU A 690 -33.98 6.97 -7.16
N ASP A 691 -33.13 7.98 -6.99
CA ASP A 691 -31.85 8.08 -7.72
C ASP A 691 -30.87 6.97 -7.35
N SER A 692 -30.62 6.78 -6.05
CA SER A 692 -29.72 5.73 -5.56
C SER A 692 -30.25 4.33 -5.88
N SER A 693 -31.57 4.16 -5.82
CA SER A 693 -32.27 2.93 -6.19
C SER A 693 -32.13 2.59 -7.67
N LEU A 694 -32.24 3.59 -8.55
CA LEU A 694 -32.01 3.43 -9.99
C LEU A 694 -30.57 3.04 -10.28
N LEU A 695 -29.59 3.64 -9.59
CA LEU A 695 -28.19 3.26 -9.74
C LEU A 695 -27.94 1.80 -9.34
N VAL A 696 -28.52 1.36 -8.22
CA VAL A 696 -28.45 -0.06 -7.80
C VAL A 696 -29.09 -0.96 -8.85
N GLY A 697 -30.30 -0.63 -9.32
CA GLY A 697 -30.99 -1.45 -10.31
C GLY A 697 -30.25 -1.55 -11.65
N LEU A 698 -29.56 -0.49 -12.07
CA LEU A 698 -28.72 -0.51 -13.28
C LEU A 698 -27.41 -1.31 -13.11
N LEU A 699 -26.90 -1.40 -11.87
CA LEU A 699 -25.64 -2.09 -11.57
C LEU A 699 -25.84 -3.55 -11.15
N ALA A 700 -27.01 -3.92 -10.62
CA ALA A 700 -27.27 -5.21 -10.00
C ALA A 700 -26.93 -6.40 -10.93
N ASP A 701 -27.27 -6.31 -12.21
CA ASP A 701 -26.99 -7.36 -13.19
C ASP A 701 -25.53 -7.33 -13.72
N GLN A 702 -24.82 -6.23 -13.51
CA GLN A 702 -23.47 -6.01 -14.04
C GLN A 702 -22.38 -6.30 -12.99
N VAL A 703 -22.70 -6.20 -11.70
CA VAL A 703 -21.74 -6.31 -10.60
C VAL A 703 -22.17 -7.40 -9.62
N LYS A 704 -21.41 -8.51 -9.59
CA LYS A 704 -21.59 -9.55 -8.57
C LYS A 704 -21.16 -9.02 -7.20
N ASP A 705 -21.93 -9.36 -6.15
CA ASP A 705 -21.70 -8.90 -4.78
C ASP A 705 -21.68 -7.36 -4.65
N LEU A 706 -22.58 -6.66 -5.36
CA LEU A 706 -22.67 -5.20 -5.34
C LEU A 706 -22.81 -4.70 -3.89
N ARG A 707 -21.82 -3.92 -3.44
CA ARG A 707 -21.79 -3.36 -2.10
C ARG A 707 -22.60 -2.07 -2.06
N THR A 708 -23.57 -2.02 -1.16
CA THR A 708 -24.41 -0.84 -0.93
C THR A 708 -24.23 -0.36 0.49
N PHE A 709 -24.23 0.97 0.69
CA PHE A 709 -23.94 1.59 1.98
C PHE A 709 -25.02 2.61 2.33
N SER A 710 -25.59 2.49 3.53
CA SER A 710 -26.57 3.45 4.08
C SER A 710 -26.11 3.91 5.46
N ILE A 711 -26.42 5.15 5.78
CA ILE A 711 -26.17 5.72 7.10
C ILE A 711 -27.47 6.28 7.67
N GLY A 712 -27.63 6.16 8.98
CA GLY A 712 -28.73 6.72 9.75
C GLY A 712 -28.23 7.07 11.15
N PHE A 713 -29.00 7.87 11.88
CA PHE A 713 -28.68 8.33 13.22
C PHE A 713 -29.62 7.72 14.26
N GLU A 714 -29.20 7.76 15.52
CA GLU A 714 -30.03 7.32 16.65
C GLU A 714 -31.26 8.24 16.83
N ASP A 715 -32.44 7.64 16.94
CA ASP A 715 -33.71 8.36 17.11
C ASP A 715 -33.75 9.23 18.37
N LEU A 716 -34.38 10.41 18.27
CA LEU A 716 -34.49 11.38 19.37
C LEU A 716 -35.64 11.10 20.36
N GLY A 717 -36.27 9.93 20.28
CA GLY A 717 -37.33 9.48 21.20
C GLY A 717 -38.73 9.45 20.60
N ALA A 718 -39.72 9.11 21.43
CA ALA A 718 -41.10 8.85 20.99
C ALA A 718 -41.77 10.12 20.42
N GLY A 719 -42.14 10.07 19.14
CA GLY A 719 -42.83 11.16 18.42
C GLY A 719 -41.93 12.00 17.50
N ALA A 720 -40.62 11.75 17.49
CA ALA A 720 -39.72 12.29 16.48
C ALA A 720 -39.80 11.48 15.17
N GLU A 721 -39.56 12.14 14.04
CA GLU A 721 -39.31 11.41 12.77
C GLU A 721 -38.06 10.54 12.94
N LYS A 722 -38.09 9.35 12.34
CA LYS A 722 -36.93 8.45 12.36
C LYS A 722 -35.73 9.17 11.73
N ALA A 723 -34.57 9.05 12.37
CA ALA A 723 -33.36 9.67 11.87
C ALA A 723 -32.59 8.76 10.89
N ASP A 724 -33.28 7.85 10.21
CA ASP A 724 -32.75 6.95 9.19
C ASP A 724 -33.74 6.74 8.03
N GLU A 725 -33.21 6.33 6.87
CA GLU A 725 -33.97 5.96 5.67
C GLU A 725 -33.90 4.45 5.38
N PHE A 726 -33.57 3.63 6.39
CA PHE A 726 -33.28 2.21 6.20
C PHE A 726 -34.48 1.40 5.70
N GLU A 727 -35.69 1.82 6.05
CA GLU A 727 -36.93 1.21 5.55
C GLU A 727 -37.00 1.21 4.01
N TYR A 728 -36.46 2.24 3.37
CA TYR A 728 -36.42 2.36 1.91
C TYR A 728 -35.20 1.63 1.34
N SER A 729 -34.02 1.80 1.94
CA SER A 729 -32.80 1.16 1.45
C SER A 729 -32.87 -0.37 1.55
N ASP A 730 -33.50 -0.92 2.59
CA ASP A 730 -33.68 -2.36 2.81
C ASP A 730 -34.52 -3.00 1.70
N GLN A 731 -35.57 -2.32 1.21
CA GLN A 731 -36.41 -2.83 0.13
C GLN A 731 -35.62 -3.02 -1.16
N ILE A 732 -34.77 -2.05 -1.49
CA ILE A 732 -33.93 -2.08 -2.69
C ILE A 732 -32.82 -3.12 -2.54
N ALA A 733 -32.17 -3.15 -1.38
CA ALA A 733 -31.14 -4.13 -1.08
C ALA A 733 -31.67 -5.57 -1.14
N ALA A 734 -32.89 -5.81 -0.64
CA ALA A 734 -33.56 -7.10 -0.72
C ALA A 734 -33.97 -7.46 -2.16
N HIS A 735 -34.52 -6.50 -2.92
CA HIS A 735 -34.95 -6.72 -4.29
C HIS A 735 -33.78 -7.09 -5.22
N PHE A 736 -32.66 -6.39 -5.12
CA PHE A 736 -31.46 -6.61 -5.94
C PHE A 736 -30.40 -7.49 -5.28
N GLN A 737 -30.70 -8.05 -4.09
CA GLN A 737 -29.80 -8.94 -3.33
C GLN A 737 -28.38 -8.39 -3.14
N THR A 738 -28.27 -7.08 -2.87
CA THR A 738 -26.98 -6.42 -2.69
C THR A 738 -26.33 -6.78 -1.35
N ARG A 739 -25.00 -6.68 -1.26
CA ARG A 739 -24.28 -6.76 0.00
C ARG A 739 -24.42 -5.44 0.76
N HIS A 740 -25.50 -5.36 1.53
CA HIS A 740 -25.91 -4.12 2.18
C HIS A 740 -25.23 -3.88 3.53
N HIS A 741 -24.68 -2.68 3.68
CA HIS A 741 -24.01 -2.20 4.88
C HIS A 741 -24.78 -1.02 5.44
N LYS A 742 -25.38 -1.20 6.63
CA LYS A 742 -26.08 -0.14 7.35
C LYS A 742 -25.27 0.33 8.54
N TYR A 743 -25.10 1.65 8.64
CA TYR A 743 -24.43 2.30 9.76
C TYR A 743 -25.43 3.15 10.51
N SER A 744 -25.90 2.66 11.67
CA SER A 744 -26.66 3.48 12.62
C SER A 744 -25.66 4.12 13.59
N ILE A 745 -25.50 5.44 13.49
CA ILE A 745 -24.52 6.17 14.28
C ILE A 745 -25.18 6.71 15.57
N PRO A 746 -24.63 6.37 16.75
CA PRO A 746 -25.08 6.93 18.01
C PRO A 746 -24.91 8.46 18.05
N ASN A 747 -25.86 9.19 18.64
CA ASN A 747 -25.79 10.65 18.74
C ASN A 747 -24.55 11.10 19.53
N THR A 748 -24.10 10.29 20.49
CA THR A 748 -22.85 10.52 21.24
C THR A 748 -21.61 10.49 20.35
N GLU A 749 -21.58 9.62 19.34
CA GLU A 749 -20.49 9.54 18.37
C GLU A 749 -20.53 10.72 17.40
N VAL A 750 -21.71 11.11 16.93
CA VAL A 750 -21.90 12.32 16.11
C VAL A 750 -21.32 13.54 16.82
N MET A 751 -21.67 13.75 18.09
CA MET A 751 -21.19 14.89 18.87
C MET A 751 -19.66 14.85 19.08
N ALA A 752 -19.09 13.67 19.31
CA ALA A 752 -17.65 13.52 19.49
C ALA A 752 -16.86 13.77 18.20
N ARG A 753 -17.44 13.42 17.04
CA ARG A 753 -16.79 13.45 15.73
C ARG A 753 -17.10 14.70 14.92
N LEU A 754 -18.10 15.48 15.33
CA LEU A 754 -18.49 16.74 14.69
C LEU A 754 -17.31 17.71 14.45
N PRO A 755 -16.38 17.93 15.41
CA PRO A 755 -15.22 18.79 15.17
C PRO A 755 -14.34 18.28 14.02
N GLU A 756 -14.24 16.96 13.84
CA GLU A 756 -13.47 16.37 12.74
C GLU A 756 -14.15 16.64 11.39
N ALA A 757 -15.46 16.43 11.31
CA ALA A 757 -16.24 16.71 10.11
C ALA A 757 -16.11 18.18 9.69
N VAL A 758 -16.27 19.11 10.65
CA VAL A 758 -16.08 20.55 10.43
C VAL A 758 -14.65 20.87 9.98
N ALA A 759 -13.64 20.25 10.59
CA ALA A 759 -12.24 20.45 10.19
C ALA A 759 -11.92 19.92 8.79
N GLN A 760 -12.74 19.03 8.22
CA GLN A 760 -12.61 18.55 6.84
C GLN A 760 -13.45 19.34 5.83
N MET A 761 -14.33 20.22 6.29
CA MET A 761 -15.10 21.07 5.40
C MET A 761 -14.17 22.03 4.66
N THR A 762 -14.37 22.14 3.35
CA THR A 762 -13.63 23.12 2.55
C THR A 762 -14.19 24.53 2.72
N GLU A 763 -15.52 24.63 2.80
CA GLU A 763 -16.25 25.84 3.18
C GLU A 763 -17.30 25.42 4.22
N PRO A 764 -17.68 26.31 5.15
CA PRO A 764 -18.67 25.97 6.17
C PRO A 764 -19.97 25.47 5.53
N MET A 765 -20.50 24.35 6.04
CA MET A 765 -21.79 23.79 5.64
C MET A 765 -22.61 23.51 6.90
N VAL A 766 -23.93 23.71 6.80
CA VAL A 766 -24.86 23.54 7.94
C VAL A 766 -25.77 22.32 7.81
N SER A 767 -25.66 21.54 6.72
CA SER A 767 -26.45 20.31 6.57
C SER A 767 -25.87 19.19 7.43
N HIS A 768 -26.76 18.46 8.11
CA HIS A 768 -26.44 17.25 8.85
C HIS A 768 -25.86 16.15 7.93
N ASP A 769 -26.23 16.17 6.64
CA ASP A 769 -25.74 15.21 5.65
C ASP A 769 -24.22 15.22 5.53
N VAL A 770 -23.58 16.38 5.72
CA VAL A 770 -22.12 16.50 5.61
C VAL A 770 -21.42 15.71 6.72
N ILE A 771 -22.03 15.67 7.91
CA ILE A 771 -21.54 14.87 9.02
C ILE A 771 -21.80 13.39 8.72
N ALA A 772 -22.97 13.06 8.17
CA ALA A 772 -23.29 11.69 7.75
C ALA A 772 -22.29 11.15 6.72
N PHE A 773 -22.03 11.92 5.64
CA PHE A 773 -21.07 11.57 4.60
C PHE A 773 -19.62 11.49 5.11
N TYR A 774 -19.25 12.22 6.15
CA TYR A 774 -17.93 12.10 6.77
C TYR A 774 -17.78 10.80 7.58
N LEU A 775 -18.86 10.35 8.22
CA LEU A 775 -18.86 9.18 9.10
C LEU A 775 -19.03 7.86 8.33
N LEU A 776 -19.62 7.92 7.14
CA LEU A 776 -19.72 6.83 6.17
C LEU A 776 -18.37 6.55 5.51
#